data_AF-A0A653A0S2-F1
#
_entry.id   AF-A0A653A0S2-F1
#
_cell.length_a   1.000
_cell.length_b   1.000
_cell.length_c   1.000
_cell.angle_alpha   90.00
_cell.angle_beta   90.00
_cell.angle_gamma   90.00
#
_symmetry.space_group_name_H-M   'P 1'
#
loop_
_entity.id
_entity.type
_entity.pdbx_description
1 polymer ?
#
loop_
_entity_poly.entity_id
_entity_poly.type
_entity_poly.pdbx_seq_one_letter_code
_entity_poly.pdbx_strand_id
1 'polypeptide(L)'
;MARKYDPHAGSLFKKEVPEMPEGYYSGDKPNPNLRTFVEQHLKERPYDPETDDYDVPAFDKPIETTKATAIYNMHTYWSKKPHDAIRQYIRHYTKPGDLVLDPFCGSGGTALAALMEGRKAIAIDRSPAATFITKNYCTPVDVQKFEKGINQLLVLMRPYLKCLYSVKCPRCGKTGEIGYTVYSPLVQCIKCMSAVPRYPKGDEKNRTCPECTTDFSGKEKVLDTVPVRMMVKCLDGCRRKTEIHTFSQKMNDISDDIELPAWYCRDLDDRLTKKFPEGLITRQPIAAGAFTIADLYTKRNLLAGKLLFSAISAINCENDIKDLLKFVFNGIVLNISKMLRETKRAIQSGTYYLPPLFRELHIWNAFSYKASQVSKSLHEINESLNSPSIPLVVTTQSAVDLSAIPKESVDYIFTDPPYGAKVQFAEANLAWEVWQGFDTNWWDEEIIVNTPRQVDNQKWYSLMLNSMEEANRILKPGRGLSVCFHGDAGLWQMLQDIMALSGFLPEKSNEGALYIDAREKSYKQRTADNVQLRDLVINFRKPKPSEVTAIIAITGDEDETTFNDKVREIIRDYVGANPGSTKDRIYDEVVSRMVRSGQMEAHDFNELLGQVADEAKIESGKNGGGRWYLKETELVVADAAENAREDSAAEKLGVFIKGFLKKNLGDEGVHYSDLFEHYIYAVKDKPRRQLAEFLPDYFYKTDQGTWRLPASEEEEKAKREARVKGLGRRVKRYIAQLEQGAVIPDHERPNDATLAEWIRHCKRAGLYEQGKLLYEKGGLNSDNLPEEAMVNVEEDYQVCARMLARTQADGSAKTRKKG
;
A
#
# COMPACT_ATOMS: atom_id res chain seq x y z
N MET A 1 13.61 -8.50 35.86
CA MET A 1 13.43 -7.49 36.92
C MET A 1 13.77 -6.13 36.33
N ALA A 2 12.78 -5.27 36.10
CA ALA A 2 12.97 -3.95 35.50
C ALA A 2 13.47 -2.97 36.57
N ARG A 3 14.59 -2.28 36.32
CA ARG A 3 15.05 -1.17 37.18
C ARG A 3 14.00 -0.06 37.12
N LYS A 4 13.50 0.37 38.28
CA LYS A 4 12.67 1.57 38.40
C LYS A 4 13.53 2.78 38.03
N TYR A 5 13.04 3.58 37.09
CA TYR A 5 13.61 4.87 36.70
C TYR A 5 13.57 5.84 37.89
N ASP A 6 14.73 6.38 38.28
CA ASP A 6 14.88 7.41 39.29
C ASP A 6 15.05 8.78 38.59
N PRO A 7 14.05 9.68 38.68
CA PRO A 7 14.10 10.99 38.03
C PRO A 7 15.08 11.98 38.67
N HIS A 8 15.77 11.61 39.77
CA HIS A 8 16.74 12.46 40.47
C HIS A 8 18.20 12.03 40.27
N ALA A 9 18.48 10.97 39.52
CA ALA A 9 19.84 10.62 39.11
C ALA A 9 20.31 11.57 38.00
N GLY A 10 20.76 12.76 38.38
CA GLY A 10 21.41 13.69 37.45
C GLY A 10 22.64 13.05 36.83
N SER A 11 22.57 12.72 35.54
CA SER A 11 23.74 12.39 34.73
C SER A 11 24.71 13.56 34.81
N LEU A 12 25.94 13.29 35.28
CA LEU A 12 27.05 14.26 35.35
C LEU A 12 27.44 14.85 33.98
N PHE A 13 26.85 14.36 32.89
CA PHE A 13 26.93 14.93 31.56
C PHE A 13 25.50 15.05 31.00
N LYS A 14 24.96 16.28 30.93
CA LYS A 14 23.74 16.55 30.14
C LYS A 14 24.15 16.49 28.67
N LYS A 15 23.69 15.47 27.94
CA LYS A 15 23.82 15.42 26.48
C LYS A 15 23.07 16.63 25.90
N GLU A 16 23.74 17.43 25.07
CA GLU A 16 23.07 18.53 24.37
C GLU A 16 21.97 17.97 23.46
N VAL A 17 20.80 18.61 23.47
CA VAL A 17 19.67 18.23 22.63
C VAL A 17 19.96 18.75 21.22
N PRO A 18 19.89 17.91 20.17
CA PRO A 18 20.11 18.39 18.82
C PRO A 18 19.14 19.49 18.42
N GLU A 19 19.56 20.37 17.51
CA GLU A 19 18.69 21.43 16.99
C GLU A 19 18.24 21.13 15.55
N MET A 20 17.03 21.56 15.22
CA MET A 20 16.56 21.57 13.83
C MET A 20 17.17 22.76 13.10
N PRO A 21 17.72 22.58 11.89
CA PRO A 21 18.25 23.73 11.15
C PRO A 21 17.12 24.68 10.70
N GLU A 22 17.50 25.93 10.38
CA GLU A 22 16.57 26.95 9.89
C GLU A 22 16.00 26.56 8.50
N GLY A 23 14.70 26.79 8.27
CA GLY A 23 14.04 26.50 6.98
C GLY A 23 13.47 25.08 6.82
N TYR A 24 13.42 24.31 7.90
CA TYR A 24 12.86 22.96 7.94
C TYR A 24 11.47 22.96 8.57
N TYR A 25 10.48 23.34 7.78
CA TYR A 25 9.11 23.56 8.23
C TYR A 25 8.12 22.58 7.60
N SER A 26 7.14 22.20 8.40
CA SER A 26 5.90 21.57 7.98
C SER A 26 4.78 22.62 7.88
N GLY A 27 3.91 22.52 6.89
CA GLY A 27 2.81 23.45 6.66
C GLY A 27 2.21 23.21 5.29
N ASP A 28 1.51 24.19 4.72
CA ASP A 28 0.74 23.99 3.47
C ASP A 28 1.54 24.11 2.18
N LYS A 29 2.86 24.35 2.29
CA LYS A 29 3.71 24.70 1.15
C LYS A 29 4.90 23.75 1.02
N PRO A 30 5.29 23.40 -0.22
CA PRO A 30 6.54 22.70 -0.48
C PRO A 30 7.73 23.39 0.19
N ASN A 31 8.70 22.58 0.63
CA ASN A 31 9.90 23.10 1.29
C ASN A 31 10.89 23.65 0.23
N PRO A 32 11.23 24.95 0.25
CA PRO A 32 12.11 25.57 -0.74
C PRO A 32 13.55 25.10 -0.61
N ASN A 33 13.93 24.53 0.54
CA ASN A 33 15.28 24.05 0.81
C ASN A 33 15.49 22.60 0.35
N LEU A 34 14.46 21.92 -0.19
CA LEU A 34 14.58 20.52 -0.60
C LEU A 34 15.70 20.31 -1.61
N ARG A 35 15.73 21.10 -2.69
CA ARG A 35 16.77 21.00 -3.72
C ARG A 35 18.16 21.24 -3.13
N THR A 36 18.32 22.35 -2.40
CA THR A 36 19.60 22.73 -1.76
C THR A 36 20.10 21.65 -0.80
N PHE A 37 19.20 21.00 -0.04
CA PHE A 37 19.55 19.91 0.87
C PHE A 37 20.11 18.70 0.12
N VAL A 38 19.49 18.31 -0.99
CA VAL A 38 19.97 17.17 -1.79
C VAL A 38 21.27 17.50 -2.51
N GLU A 39 21.38 18.70 -3.08
CA GLU A 39 22.62 19.16 -3.72
C GLU A 39 23.78 19.24 -2.71
N GLN A 40 23.51 19.67 -1.48
CA GLN A 40 24.50 19.65 -0.40
C GLN A 40 24.91 18.22 -0.02
N HIS A 41 23.95 17.28 0.05
CA HIS A 41 24.26 15.86 0.27
C HIS A 41 25.17 15.30 -0.85
N LEU A 42 24.88 15.60 -2.11
CA LEU A 42 25.70 15.17 -3.25
C LEU A 42 27.11 15.78 -3.24
N LYS A 43 27.26 17.02 -2.75
CA LYS A 43 28.60 17.63 -2.56
C LYS A 43 29.40 16.92 -1.47
N GLU A 44 28.76 16.55 -0.37
CA GLU A 44 29.40 15.85 0.74
C GLU A 44 29.69 14.39 0.42
N ARG A 45 28.85 13.75 -0.39
CA ARG A 45 28.92 12.34 -0.80
C ARG A 45 28.63 12.22 -2.30
N PRO A 46 29.61 12.53 -3.17
CA PRO A 46 29.44 12.38 -4.61
C PRO A 46 29.08 10.95 -4.97
N TYR A 47 28.16 10.80 -5.93
CA TYR A 47 27.86 9.51 -6.54
C TYR A 47 28.62 9.39 -7.85
N ASP A 48 29.41 8.33 -7.98
CA ASP A 48 30.13 7.97 -9.19
C ASP A 48 29.72 6.55 -9.61
N PRO A 49 28.97 6.38 -10.71
CA PRO A 49 28.53 5.07 -11.19
C PRO A 49 29.66 4.08 -11.49
N GLU A 50 30.85 4.56 -11.90
CA GLU A 50 31.96 3.71 -12.34
C GLU A 50 32.70 3.05 -11.18
N THR A 51 32.71 3.71 -10.02
CA THR A 51 33.43 3.25 -8.82
C THR A 51 32.50 2.72 -7.73
N ASP A 52 31.20 2.66 -8.02
CA ASP A 52 30.19 2.24 -7.08
C ASP A 52 30.18 0.72 -6.83
N ASP A 53 30.48 0.33 -5.59
CA ASP A 53 30.61 -1.06 -5.16
C ASP A 53 29.37 -1.59 -4.41
N TYR A 54 28.23 -0.88 -4.51
CA TYR A 54 27.03 -1.24 -3.77
C TYR A 54 26.52 -2.64 -4.17
N ASP A 55 26.64 -3.58 -3.24
CA ASP A 55 26.19 -4.96 -3.41
C ASP A 55 25.60 -5.50 -2.09
N VAL A 56 24.39 -5.01 -1.77
CA VAL A 56 23.66 -5.44 -0.58
C VAL A 56 22.63 -6.49 -0.99
N PRO A 57 22.63 -7.69 -0.37
CA PRO A 57 21.65 -8.73 -0.68
C PRO A 57 20.25 -8.33 -0.23
N ALA A 58 19.22 -9.03 -0.72
CA ALA A 58 17.86 -8.82 -0.26
C ALA A 58 17.76 -9.03 1.25
N PHE A 59 16.99 -8.17 1.93
CA PHE A 59 16.66 -8.39 3.34
C PHE A 59 15.90 -9.72 3.47
N ASP A 60 16.36 -10.63 4.31
CA ASP A 60 15.82 -11.99 4.42
C ASP A 60 15.46 -12.39 5.86
N LYS A 61 15.58 -11.45 6.81
CA LYS A 61 15.37 -11.74 8.23
C LYS A 61 13.93 -11.47 8.66
N PRO A 62 13.30 -12.35 9.46
CA PRO A 62 12.01 -12.04 10.08
C PRO A 62 12.11 -10.83 11.01
N ILE A 63 11.14 -9.91 10.93
CA ILE A 63 11.11 -8.72 11.77
C ILE A 63 10.17 -8.92 12.95
N GLU A 64 10.76 -9.06 14.13
CA GLU A 64 10.01 -8.94 15.38
C GLU A 64 9.94 -7.48 15.83
N THR A 65 8.73 -6.97 16.07
CA THR A 65 8.54 -5.63 16.60
C THR A 65 7.33 -5.53 17.53
N THR A 66 7.17 -4.38 18.18
CA THR A 66 6.02 -4.05 19.03
C THR A 66 5.46 -2.68 18.68
N LYS A 67 4.13 -2.56 18.69
CA LYS A 67 3.41 -1.27 18.59
C LYS A 67 3.33 -0.55 19.94
N ALA A 68 3.77 -1.18 21.02
CA ALA A 68 3.68 -0.66 22.39
C ALA A 68 4.89 0.21 22.81
N THR A 69 5.53 0.93 21.88
CA THR A 69 6.61 1.87 22.22
C THR A 69 6.07 3.24 22.58
N ALA A 70 6.81 4.02 23.38
CA ALA A 70 6.40 5.38 23.73
C ALA A 70 6.33 6.24 22.47
N ILE A 71 7.34 6.14 21.59
CA ILE A 71 7.39 6.80 20.29
C ILE A 71 6.14 6.49 19.46
N TYR A 72 5.78 5.20 19.29
CA TYR A 72 4.58 4.83 18.54
C TYR A 72 3.29 5.39 19.17
N ASN A 73 3.23 5.67 20.48
CA ASN A 73 2.03 6.19 21.13
C ASN A 73 1.92 7.71 21.17
N MET A 74 2.90 8.45 20.62
CA MET A 74 2.89 9.92 20.62
C MET A 74 1.67 10.48 19.89
N HIS A 75 1.37 10.02 18.68
CA HIS A 75 0.23 10.50 17.87
C HIS A 75 -0.71 9.37 17.43
N THR A 76 -1.99 9.66 17.24
CA THR A 76 -3.00 8.67 16.77
C THR A 76 -3.15 8.65 15.24
N TYR A 77 -2.13 9.09 14.50
CA TYR A 77 -2.18 9.12 13.03
C TYR A 77 -2.48 7.71 12.48
N TRP A 78 -3.08 7.68 11.29
CA TRP A 78 -3.55 6.45 10.66
C TRP A 78 -2.39 5.61 10.11
N SER A 79 -2.64 4.31 9.89
CA SER A 79 -1.75 3.33 9.20
C SER A 79 -0.28 3.16 9.64
N LYS A 80 0.17 3.84 10.70
CA LYS A 80 1.58 3.87 11.13
C LYS A 80 2.25 2.50 11.25
N LYS A 81 3.53 2.46 10.86
CA LYS A 81 4.43 1.31 11.09
C LYS A 81 5.32 1.54 12.31
N PRO A 82 5.68 0.47 13.06
CA PRO A 82 6.66 0.56 14.14
C PRO A 82 8.04 0.96 13.61
N HIS A 83 8.59 2.07 14.12
CA HIS A 83 9.88 2.58 13.68
C HIS A 83 11.02 1.56 13.86
N ASP A 84 10.99 0.73 14.91
CA ASP A 84 11.99 -0.34 15.14
C ASP A 84 12.05 -1.39 14.03
N ALA A 85 10.93 -1.66 13.36
CA ALA A 85 10.92 -2.52 12.19
C ALA A 85 11.64 -1.86 11.01
N ILE A 86 11.33 -0.58 10.77
CA ILE A 86 11.91 0.20 9.67
C ILE A 86 13.42 0.40 9.87
N ARG A 87 13.87 0.59 11.11
CA ARG A 87 15.31 0.71 11.45
C ARG A 87 16.12 -0.49 10.98
N GLN A 88 15.57 -1.70 11.01
CA GLN A 88 16.26 -2.91 10.55
C GLN A 88 16.49 -2.88 9.03
N TYR A 89 15.49 -2.45 8.26
CA TYR A 89 15.61 -2.23 6.83
C TYR A 89 16.64 -1.14 6.49
N ILE A 90 16.56 0.01 7.17
CA ILE A 90 17.49 1.11 6.96
C ILE A 90 18.93 0.67 7.26
N ARG A 91 19.17 -0.02 8.38
CA ARG A 91 20.52 -0.55 8.70
C ARG A 91 21.05 -1.49 7.65
N HIS A 92 20.19 -2.27 7.03
CA HIS A 92 20.56 -3.28 6.05
C HIS A 92 20.92 -2.66 4.70
N TYR A 93 20.08 -1.78 4.17
CA TYR A 93 20.24 -1.20 2.82
C TYR A 93 21.07 0.09 2.77
N THR A 94 21.51 0.64 3.89
CA THR A 94 22.27 1.90 3.90
C THR A 94 23.43 1.87 4.89
N LYS A 95 24.33 2.84 4.79
CA LYS A 95 25.40 3.16 5.74
C LYS A 95 25.10 4.51 6.44
N PRO A 96 25.67 4.79 7.63
CA PRO A 96 25.56 6.12 8.24
C PRO A 96 25.97 7.25 7.27
N GLY A 97 25.20 8.34 7.27
CA GLY A 97 25.38 9.48 6.36
C GLY A 97 24.67 9.37 5.01
N ASP A 98 24.17 8.19 4.62
CA ASP A 98 23.37 7.99 3.40
C ASP A 98 22.00 8.69 3.50
N LEU A 99 21.37 8.93 2.35
CA LEU A 99 20.11 9.65 2.22
C LEU A 99 18.93 8.70 2.00
N VAL A 100 17.98 8.70 2.94
CA VAL A 100 16.75 7.90 2.90
C VAL A 100 15.56 8.78 2.53
N LEU A 101 14.68 8.29 1.67
CA LEU A 101 13.44 8.97 1.28
C LEU A 101 12.20 8.15 1.65
N ASP A 102 11.18 8.86 2.11
CA ASP A 102 9.80 8.38 2.16
C ASP A 102 8.88 9.35 1.39
N PRO A 103 8.40 8.98 0.18
CA PRO A 103 7.53 9.83 -0.64
C PRO A 103 6.07 9.86 -0.14
N PHE A 104 5.70 9.03 0.84
CA PHE A 104 4.37 8.95 1.45
C PHE A 104 4.46 8.86 2.97
N CYS A 105 5.15 9.84 3.57
CA CYS A 105 5.70 9.70 4.91
C CYS A 105 4.67 9.59 6.05
N GLY A 106 3.43 10.05 5.85
CA GLY A 106 2.36 9.95 6.84
C GLY A 106 2.76 10.52 8.20
N SER A 107 3.01 9.65 9.18
CA SER A 107 3.44 10.08 10.53
C SER A 107 4.96 10.27 10.69
N GLY A 108 5.77 10.02 9.66
CA GLY A 108 7.21 10.22 9.70
C GLY A 108 8.02 9.05 10.29
N GLY A 109 7.45 7.84 10.30
CA GLY A 109 8.11 6.67 10.91
C GLY A 109 9.44 6.31 10.25
N THR A 110 9.49 6.38 8.92
CA THR A 110 10.71 6.14 8.13
C THR A 110 11.77 7.21 8.38
N ALA A 111 11.37 8.48 8.39
CA ALA A 111 12.26 9.60 8.64
C ALA A 111 12.91 9.50 10.03
N LEU A 112 12.10 9.23 11.07
CA LEU A 112 12.64 9.04 12.43
C LEU A 112 13.59 7.84 12.48
N ALA A 113 13.23 6.71 11.85
CA ALA A 113 14.08 5.54 11.78
C ALA A 113 15.43 5.84 11.10
N ALA A 114 15.43 6.60 9.99
CA ALA A 114 16.65 7.02 9.30
C ALA A 114 17.55 7.86 10.21
N LEU A 115 16.98 8.85 10.89
CA LEU A 115 17.70 9.72 11.81
C LEU A 115 18.29 8.96 13.00
N MET A 116 17.54 8.02 13.59
CA MET A 116 18.02 7.16 14.69
C MET A 116 19.16 6.23 14.26
N GLU A 117 19.28 5.95 12.96
CA GLU A 117 20.38 5.21 12.38
C GLU A 117 21.50 6.13 11.88
N GLY A 118 21.42 7.44 12.08
CA GLY A 118 22.45 8.39 11.64
C GLY A 118 22.49 8.58 10.12
N ARG A 119 21.36 8.38 9.44
CA ARG A 119 21.16 8.71 8.02
C ARG A 119 20.49 10.08 7.88
N LYS A 120 20.59 10.68 6.70
CA LYS A 120 19.79 11.85 6.32
C LYS A 120 18.42 11.38 5.85
N ALA A 121 17.39 12.21 6.01
CA ALA A 121 16.02 11.85 5.68
C ALA A 121 15.31 12.91 4.84
N ILE A 122 14.50 12.46 3.89
CA ILE A 122 13.50 13.27 3.19
C ILE A 122 12.13 12.64 3.44
N ALA A 123 11.19 13.44 3.90
CA ALA A 123 9.83 13.01 4.20
C ALA A 123 8.83 13.87 3.43
N ILE A 124 8.05 13.24 2.56
CA ILE A 124 7.10 13.90 1.67
C ILE A 124 5.71 13.37 1.95
N ASP A 125 4.73 14.25 2.06
CA ASP A 125 3.32 13.86 2.08
C ASP A 125 2.47 15.03 1.60
N ARG A 126 1.43 14.76 0.81
CA ARG A 126 0.57 15.85 0.32
C ARG A 126 -0.24 16.52 1.44
N SER A 127 -0.53 15.80 2.53
CA SER A 127 -1.30 16.32 3.66
C SER A 127 -0.45 17.22 4.56
N PRO A 128 -0.86 18.48 4.79
CA PRO A 128 -0.23 19.35 5.79
C PRO A 128 -0.28 18.79 7.21
N ALA A 129 -1.33 18.04 7.57
CA ALA A 129 -1.38 17.37 8.87
C ALA A 129 -0.30 16.28 9.00
N ALA A 130 -0.08 15.49 7.95
CA ALA A 130 0.95 14.45 7.92
C ALA A 130 2.35 15.05 8.10
N THR A 131 2.68 16.10 7.35
CA THR A 131 3.98 16.76 7.47
C THR A 131 4.15 17.46 8.81
N PHE A 132 3.11 18.08 9.37
CA PHE A 132 3.16 18.67 10.72
C PHE A 132 3.43 17.63 11.80
N ILE A 133 2.76 16.48 11.71
CA ILE A 133 3.00 15.34 12.60
C ILE A 133 4.43 14.86 12.41
N THR A 134 4.88 14.64 11.17
CA THR A 134 6.22 14.16 10.83
C THR A 134 7.33 15.07 11.37
N LYS A 135 7.22 16.40 11.20
CA LYS A 135 8.16 17.36 11.77
C LYS A 135 8.30 17.13 13.28
N ASN A 136 7.19 17.25 14.02
CA ASN A 136 7.22 17.15 15.48
C ASN A 136 7.60 15.74 15.98
N TYR A 137 7.34 14.71 15.18
CA TYR A 137 7.73 13.33 15.50
C TYR A 137 9.24 13.11 15.38
N CYS A 138 9.92 13.90 14.54
CA CYS A 138 11.35 13.81 14.28
C CYS A 138 12.18 14.95 14.91
N THR A 139 11.54 15.98 15.48
CA THR A 139 12.22 17.10 16.13
C THR A 139 12.55 16.77 17.59
N PRO A 140 13.83 16.64 17.96
CA PRO A 140 14.23 16.56 19.36
C PRO A 140 13.93 17.88 20.08
N VAL A 141 13.51 17.77 21.34
CA VAL A 141 13.12 18.91 22.15
C VAL A 141 13.62 18.72 23.57
N ASP A 142 14.12 19.79 24.19
CA ASP A 142 14.49 19.79 25.61
C ASP A 142 13.24 19.54 26.47
N VAL A 143 13.25 18.40 27.17
CA VAL A 143 12.12 17.96 28.00
C VAL A 143 11.84 18.94 29.15
N GLN A 144 12.87 19.58 29.72
CA GLN A 144 12.70 20.55 30.80
C GLN A 144 12.04 21.83 30.29
N LYS A 145 12.45 22.31 29.10
CA LYS A 145 11.78 23.46 28.44
C LYS A 145 10.33 23.13 28.09
N PHE A 146 10.08 21.92 27.60
CA PHE A 146 8.72 21.45 27.29
C PHE A 146 7.83 21.39 28.54
N GLU A 147 8.32 20.80 29.63
CA GLU A 147 7.61 20.77 30.91
C GLU A 147 7.34 22.18 31.48
N LYS A 148 8.30 23.10 31.33
CA LYS A 148 8.10 24.51 31.67
C LYS A 148 6.98 25.15 30.85
N GLY A 149 6.94 24.88 29.54
CA GLY A 149 5.86 25.30 28.64
C GLY A 149 4.48 24.77 29.08
N ILE A 150 4.38 23.50 29.44
CA ILE A 150 3.15 22.89 29.98
C ILE A 150 2.71 23.61 31.26
N ASN A 151 3.63 23.92 32.16
CA ASN A 151 3.32 24.62 33.41
C ASN A 151 2.84 26.06 33.17
N GLN A 152 3.46 26.80 32.24
CA GLN A 152 2.97 28.12 31.84
C GLN A 152 1.55 28.03 31.26
N LEU A 153 1.30 27.04 30.40
CA LEU A 153 0.00 26.80 29.81
C LEU A 153 -1.07 26.46 30.86
N LEU A 154 -0.74 25.64 31.86
CA LEU A 154 -1.63 25.34 32.99
C LEU A 154 -2.00 26.60 33.77
N VAL A 155 -1.01 27.43 34.10
CA VAL A 155 -1.24 28.67 34.84
C VAL A 155 -2.20 29.58 34.07
N LEU A 156 -1.99 29.74 32.76
CA LEU A 156 -2.84 30.54 31.89
C LEU A 156 -4.27 29.96 31.76
N MET A 157 -4.40 28.64 31.65
CA MET A 157 -5.69 27.96 31.46
C MET A 157 -6.50 27.78 32.75
N ARG A 158 -5.87 27.83 33.93
CA ARG A 158 -6.50 27.50 35.22
C ARG A 158 -7.81 28.26 35.50
N PRO A 159 -7.94 29.58 35.26
CA PRO A 159 -9.20 30.30 35.48
C PRO A 159 -10.35 29.75 34.63
N TYR A 160 -10.08 29.44 33.36
CA TYR A 160 -11.06 28.92 32.41
C TYR A 160 -11.44 27.47 32.72
N LEU A 161 -10.47 26.62 33.07
CA LEU A 161 -10.75 25.25 33.50
C LEU A 161 -11.62 25.24 34.76
N LYS A 162 -11.35 26.13 35.71
CA LYS A 162 -12.18 26.30 36.90
C LYS A 162 -13.61 26.71 36.52
N CYS A 163 -13.79 27.65 35.59
CA CYS A 163 -15.12 28.06 35.14
C CYS A 163 -15.88 26.91 34.45
N LEU A 164 -15.21 26.17 33.55
CA LEU A 164 -15.83 25.16 32.69
C LEU A 164 -16.11 23.83 33.39
N TYR A 165 -15.29 23.43 34.37
CA TYR A 165 -15.32 22.09 34.95
C TYR A 165 -15.54 22.06 36.47
N SER A 166 -15.68 23.20 37.15
CA SER A 166 -16.01 23.20 38.58
C SER A 166 -17.48 22.92 38.84
N VAL A 167 -17.74 22.08 39.83
CA VAL A 167 -19.08 21.75 40.33
C VAL A 167 -19.06 21.63 41.84
N LYS A 168 -20.23 21.66 42.49
CA LYS A 168 -20.30 21.28 43.91
C LYS A 168 -20.11 19.77 44.04
N CYS A 169 -19.26 19.37 44.99
CA CYS A 169 -19.05 17.98 45.32
C CYS A 169 -20.38 17.40 45.83
N PRO A 170 -20.90 16.34 45.21
CA PRO A 170 -22.20 15.77 45.56
C PRO A 170 -22.23 15.15 46.98
N ARG A 171 -21.04 14.92 47.57
CA ARG A 171 -20.91 14.26 48.87
C ARG A 171 -20.76 15.24 50.05
N CYS A 172 -20.05 16.35 49.86
CA CYS A 172 -19.72 17.27 50.94
C CYS A 172 -20.01 18.74 50.62
N GLY A 173 -20.57 19.05 49.46
CA GLY A 173 -20.96 20.41 49.04
C GLY A 173 -19.81 21.35 48.66
N LYS A 174 -18.56 21.03 49.04
CA LYS A 174 -17.35 21.79 48.69
C LYS A 174 -16.99 21.69 47.19
N THR A 175 -15.97 22.40 46.74
CA THR A 175 -15.53 22.37 45.32
C THR A 175 -15.17 20.95 44.86
N GLY A 176 -15.71 20.57 43.70
CA GLY A 176 -15.33 19.41 42.93
C GLY A 176 -15.07 19.79 41.48
N GLU A 177 -14.44 18.88 40.75
CA GLU A 177 -14.07 19.04 39.35
C GLU A 177 -14.60 17.87 38.55
N ILE A 178 -15.18 18.16 37.39
CA ILE A 178 -15.69 17.18 36.45
C ILE A 178 -14.51 16.49 35.77
N GLY A 179 -14.33 15.18 35.96
CA GLY A 179 -13.31 14.43 35.22
C GLY A 179 -13.79 13.96 33.84
N TYR A 180 -15.06 13.57 33.72
CA TYR A 180 -15.75 13.28 32.46
C TYR A 180 -17.27 13.36 32.61
N THR A 181 -17.97 13.54 31.50
CA THR A 181 -19.43 13.49 31.38
C THR A 181 -19.83 12.51 30.28
N VAL A 182 -20.83 11.68 30.53
CA VAL A 182 -21.41 10.74 29.56
C VAL A 182 -22.75 11.31 29.10
N TYR A 183 -22.94 11.35 27.79
CA TYR A 183 -24.14 11.88 27.14
C TYR A 183 -24.91 10.77 26.46
N SER A 184 -26.24 10.88 26.52
CA SER A 184 -27.20 10.02 25.82
C SER A 184 -28.04 10.86 24.86
N PRO A 185 -28.56 10.30 23.76
CA PRO A 185 -29.57 10.97 22.97
C PRO A 185 -30.83 11.16 23.83
N LEU A 186 -31.40 12.35 23.79
CA LEU A 186 -32.72 12.67 24.32
C LEU A 186 -33.73 12.26 23.24
N VAL A 187 -34.63 11.35 23.57
CA VAL A 187 -35.60 10.80 22.63
C VAL A 187 -37.03 11.04 23.10
N GLN A 188 -37.95 11.16 22.15
CA GLN A 188 -39.38 11.15 22.45
C GLN A 188 -39.85 9.71 22.62
N CYS A 189 -40.29 9.33 23.82
CA CYS A 189 -40.82 7.99 24.06
C CYS A 189 -42.12 7.76 23.28
N ILE A 190 -42.19 6.70 22.48
CA ILE A 190 -43.37 6.40 21.65
C ILE A 190 -44.63 6.03 22.46
N LYS A 191 -44.48 5.65 23.74
CA LYS A 191 -45.60 5.26 24.60
C LYS A 191 -46.12 6.43 25.43
N CYS A 192 -45.25 7.10 26.19
CA CYS A 192 -45.65 8.19 27.09
C CYS A 192 -45.40 9.60 26.54
N MET A 193 -44.80 9.72 25.35
CA MET A 193 -44.47 10.98 24.68
C MET A 193 -43.49 11.90 25.41
N SER A 194 -43.01 11.49 26.59
CA SER A 194 -42.02 12.22 27.39
C SER A 194 -40.67 12.26 26.68
N ALA A 195 -39.97 13.40 26.79
CA ALA A 195 -38.59 13.56 26.36
C ALA A 195 -37.67 12.99 27.44
N VAL A 196 -37.02 11.86 27.15
CA VAL A 196 -36.22 11.11 28.11
C VAL A 196 -34.93 10.60 27.46
N PRO A 197 -33.83 10.40 28.20
CA PRO A 197 -32.62 9.86 27.64
C PRO A 197 -32.86 8.41 27.21
N ARG A 198 -32.38 8.05 26.02
CA ARG A 198 -32.41 6.66 25.55
C ARG A 198 -31.65 5.73 26.49
N TYR A 199 -30.56 6.22 27.08
CA TYR A 199 -29.71 5.47 28.02
C TYR A 199 -29.64 6.22 29.37
N PRO A 200 -30.70 6.17 30.20
CA PRO A 200 -30.81 7.02 31.39
C PRO A 200 -29.72 6.76 32.44
N LYS A 201 -29.13 5.56 32.45
CA LYS A 201 -28.00 5.21 33.35
C LYS A 201 -26.62 5.44 32.71
N GLY A 202 -26.56 5.86 31.44
CA GLY A 202 -25.31 5.99 30.70
C GLY A 202 -24.62 4.64 30.42
N ASP A 203 -25.42 3.61 30.16
CA ASP A 203 -25.01 2.26 29.77
C ASP A 203 -25.93 1.77 28.65
N GLU A 204 -25.33 1.27 27.56
CA GLU A 204 -26.05 0.79 26.37
C GLU A 204 -26.98 -0.40 26.67
N LYS A 205 -26.75 -1.14 27.77
CA LYS A 205 -27.63 -2.24 28.21
C LYS A 205 -28.97 -1.75 28.77
N ASN A 206 -29.03 -0.51 29.26
CA ASN A 206 -30.21 0.05 29.90
C ASN A 206 -30.91 1.02 28.95
N ARG A 207 -31.85 0.49 28.16
CA ARG A 207 -32.57 1.24 27.11
C ARG A 207 -34.08 1.36 27.36
N THR A 208 -34.49 1.42 28.62
CA THR A 208 -35.89 1.55 29.01
C THR A 208 -36.24 3.00 29.32
N CYS A 209 -37.46 3.39 28.98
CA CYS A 209 -38.01 4.68 29.36
C CYS A 209 -38.08 4.80 30.89
N PRO A 210 -37.48 5.83 31.52
CA PRO A 210 -37.52 5.99 32.97
C PRO A 210 -38.93 6.29 33.52
N GLU A 211 -39.84 6.79 32.68
CA GLU A 211 -41.20 7.18 33.10
C GLU A 211 -42.22 6.04 32.95
N CYS A 212 -42.19 5.30 31.84
CA CYS A 212 -43.20 4.27 31.54
C CYS A 212 -42.64 2.88 31.25
N THR A 213 -41.34 2.68 31.53
CA THR A 213 -40.58 1.42 31.44
C THR A 213 -40.55 0.72 30.09
N THR A 214 -41.01 1.39 29.02
CA THR A 214 -41.02 0.83 27.67
C THR A 214 -39.60 0.72 27.12
N ASP A 215 -39.28 -0.41 26.49
CA ASP A 215 -38.00 -0.60 25.80
C ASP A 215 -37.90 0.29 24.55
N PHE A 216 -36.76 0.94 24.38
CA PHE A 216 -36.42 1.68 23.18
C PHE A 216 -35.91 0.73 22.08
N SER A 217 -36.49 0.89 20.91
CA SER A 217 -36.13 0.22 19.66
C SER A 217 -34.90 0.82 18.98
N GLY A 218 -34.53 2.06 19.32
CA GLY A 218 -33.49 2.84 18.65
C GLY A 218 -34.01 3.71 17.50
N LYS A 219 -35.27 3.53 17.08
CA LYS A 219 -35.94 4.31 16.02
C LYS A 219 -36.64 5.56 16.54
N GLU A 220 -36.57 5.82 17.84
CA GLU A 220 -37.21 6.99 18.45
C GLU A 220 -36.63 8.27 17.88
N LYS A 221 -37.49 9.27 17.67
CA LYS A 221 -37.10 10.61 17.26
C LYS A 221 -36.12 11.17 18.29
N VAL A 222 -34.90 11.46 17.85
CA VAL A 222 -33.88 12.14 18.64
C VAL A 222 -34.21 13.63 18.65
N LEU A 223 -34.29 14.22 19.84
CA LEU A 223 -34.62 15.62 20.08
C LEU A 223 -33.35 16.45 20.34
N ASP A 224 -32.42 15.90 21.13
CA ASP A 224 -31.16 16.53 21.51
C ASP A 224 -30.19 15.47 22.11
N THR A 225 -29.13 15.90 22.80
CA THR A 225 -28.23 15.09 23.61
C THR A 225 -28.15 15.66 25.03
N VAL A 226 -28.26 14.79 26.03
CA VAL A 226 -28.30 15.19 27.45
C VAL A 226 -27.29 14.41 28.29
N PRO A 227 -26.70 15.04 29.32
CA PRO A 227 -25.80 14.35 30.22
C PRO A 227 -26.59 13.37 31.09
N VAL A 228 -26.12 12.13 31.19
CA VAL A 228 -26.76 11.07 31.99
C VAL A 228 -25.87 10.56 33.13
N ARG A 229 -24.56 10.77 33.03
CA ARG A 229 -23.61 10.39 34.08
C ARG A 229 -22.41 11.31 34.08
N MET A 230 -21.91 11.65 35.26
CA MET A 230 -20.75 12.52 35.42
C MET A 230 -19.84 12.02 36.55
N MET A 231 -18.53 12.04 36.34
CA MET A 231 -17.56 11.73 37.39
C MET A 231 -17.00 13.01 37.97
N VAL A 232 -17.20 13.21 39.28
CA VAL A 232 -16.74 14.38 40.02
C VAL A 232 -15.63 13.98 40.97
N LYS A 233 -14.48 14.65 40.89
CA LYS A 233 -13.38 14.55 41.85
C LYS A 233 -13.46 15.72 42.83
N CYS A 234 -13.62 15.44 44.12
CA CYS A 234 -13.62 16.49 45.15
C CYS A 234 -12.20 17.07 45.34
N LEU A 235 -12.07 18.40 45.32
CA LEU A 235 -10.78 19.09 45.48
C LEU A 235 -10.54 19.48 46.96
N ASP A 236 -11.50 20.16 47.59
CA ASP A 236 -11.30 20.85 48.88
C ASP A 236 -11.96 20.15 50.09
N GLY A 237 -12.48 18.96 49.89
CA GLY A 237 -13.29 18.24 50.87
C GLY A 237 -12.87 16.80 51.07
N CYS A 238 -13.78 15.87 50.76
CA CYS A 238 -13.58 14.46 51.03
C CYS A 238 -12.52 13.77 50.14
N ARG A 239 -11.99 14.47 49.13
CA ARG A 239 -11.00 13.97 48.14
C ARG A 239 -11.38 12.68 47.41
N ARG A 240 -12.66 12.29 47.46
CA ARG A 240 -13.18 11.11 46.75
C ARG A 240 -13.61 11.46 45.33
N LYS A 241 -13.54 10.45 44.46
CA LYS A 241 -14.20 10.44 43.16
C LYS A 241 -15.60 9.87 43.34
N THR A 242 -16.61 10.55 42.81
CA THR A 242 -18.01 10.14 42.89
C THR A 242 -18.62 10.19 41.49
N GLU A 243 -19.23 9.10 41.04
CA GLU A 243 -20.10 9.15 39.86
C GLU A 243 -21.50 9.59 40.29
N ILE A 244 -22.07 10.52 39.53
CA ILE A 244 -23.46 10.97 39.70
C ILE A 244 -24.25 10.71 38.42
N HIS A 245 -25.51 10.33 38.60
CA HIS A 245 -26.46 10.21 37.50
C HIS A 245 -27.19 11.54 37.35
N THR A 246 -26.93 12.24 36.25
CA THR A 246 -27.30 13.64 36.08
C THR A 246 -28.72 13.83 35.57
N PHE A 247 -29.36 12.82 34.98
CA PHE A 247 -30.72 13.00 34.48
C PHE A 247 -31.74 13.33 35.58
N SER A 248 -31.49 12.92 36.83
CA SER A 248 -32.34 13.26 37.99
C SER A 248 -32.01 14.60 38.64
N GLN A 249 -30.93 15.28 38.22
CA GLN A 249 -30.47 16.54 38.80
C GLN A 249 -30.27 17.55 37.67
N LYS A 250 -31.12 18.60 37.60
CA LYS A 250 -30.93 19.69 36.65
C LYS A 250 -29.48 20.19 36.74
N MET A 251 -28.69 19.90 35.71
CA MET A 251 -27.32 20.39 35.62
C MET A 251 -27.42 21.85 35.20
N ASN A 252 -26.67 22.73 35.87
CA ASN A 252 -26.53 24.08 35.36
C ASN A 252 -25.90 23.98 33.97
N ASP A 253 -26.56 24.55 32.96
CA ASP A 253 -25.95 24.76 31.67
C ASP A 253 -24.63 25.53 31.87
N ILE A 254 -23.66 25.21 31.02
CA ILE A 254 -22.42 25.98 30.94
C ILE A 254 -22.86 27.43 30.68
N SER A 255 -22.53 28.33 31.60
CA SER A 255 -22.79 29.75 31.40
C SER A 255 -22.08 30.16 30.10
N ASP A 256 -22.86 30.64 29.14
CA ASP A 256 -22.37 31.23 27.89
C ASP A 256 -21.62 32.56 28.16
N ASP A 257 -21.43 32.95 29.43
CA ASP A 257 -20.90 34.24 29.89
C ASP A 257 -19.39 34.22 30.17
N ILE A 258 -18.63 33.25 29.64
CA ILE A 258 -17.16 33.27 29.77
C ILE A 258 -16.60 34.43 28.95
N GLU A 259 -16.06 35.43 29.64
CA GLU A 259 -15.34 36.52 28.99
C GLU A 259 -14.08 35.99 28.29
N LEU A 260 -14.05 36.12 26.96
CA LEU A 260 -12.94 35.65 26.15
C LEU A 260 -11.70 36.54 26.34
N PRO A 261 -10.52 35.96 26.61
CA PRO A 261 -9.30 36.72 26.81
C PRO A 261 -8.84 37.43 25.53
N ALA A 262 -8.06 38.50 25.70
CA ALA A 262 -7.46 39.23 24.58
C ALA A 262 -6.58 38.35 23.66
N TRP A 263 -5.96 37.29 24.21
CA TRP A 263 -5.13 36.35 23.46
C TRP A 263 -5.93 35.25 22.73
N TYR A 264 -7.26 35.24 22.86
CA TYR A 264 -8.11 34.28 22.16
C TYR A 264 -8.07 34.49 20.64
N CYS A 265 -7.81 33.41 19.90
CA CYS A 265 -7.77 33.43 18.44
C CYS A 265 -9.21 33.32 17.88
N ARG A 266 -9.80 34.47 17.54
CA ARG A 266 -11.17 34.55 16.99
C ARG A 266 -11.35 33.86 15.64
N ASP A 267 -10.28 33.75 14.86
CA ASP A 267 -10.28 33.04 13.57
C ASP A 267 -10.61 31.53 13.72
N LEU A 268 -10.48 30.95 14.92
CA LEU A 268 -10.96 29.60 15.20
C LEU A 268 -12.48 29.45 15.09
N ASP A 269 -13.23 30.53 15.33
CA ASP A 269 -14.69 30.50 15.25
C ASP A 269 -15.17 30.27 13.81
N ASP A 270 -14.53 30.95 12.86
CA ASP A 270 -14.81 30.80 11.43
C ASP A 270 -14.23 29.49 10.89
N ARG A 271 -12.99 29.13 11.26
CA ARG A 271 -12.36 27.89 10.80
C ARG A 271 -13.17 26.65 11.16
N LEU A 272 -13.60 26.53 12.41
CA LEU A 272 -14.27 25.32 12.91
C LEU A 272 -15.73 25.20 12.45
N THR A 273 -16.35 26.29 11.98
CA THR A 273 -17.72 26.31 11.45
C THR A 273 -17.78 26.12 9.93
N LYS A 274 -16.64 25.89 9.27
CA LYS A 274 -16.61 25.43 7.87
C LYS A 274 -17.33 24.08 7.75
N LYS A 275 -18.18 23.97 6.73
CA LYS A 275 -18.93 22.75 6.45
C LYS A 275 -18.00 21.62 6.01
N PHE A 276 -18.36 20.40 6.36
CA PHE A 276 -17.76 19.21 5.79
C PHE A 276 -17.90 19.22 4.27
N PRO A 277 -16.82 18.96 3.51
CA PRO A 277 -16.95 18.63 2.11
C PRO A 277 -17.63 17.27 1.93
N GLU A 278 -18.24 17.05 0.78
CA GLU A 278 -18.88 15.78 0.46
C GLU A 278 -17.83 14.67 0.25
N GLY A 279 -17.99 13.55 0.95
CA GLY A 279 -16.99 12.49 1.02
C GLY A 279 -17.54 11.18 1.60
N LEU A 280 -16.74 10.11 1.53
CA LEU A 280 -17.12 8.76 1.95
C LEU A 280 -17.26 8.60 3.47
N ILE A 281 -16.45 9.30 4.26
CA ILE A 281 -16.48 9.27 5.72
C ILE A 281 -17.11 10.54 6.33
N THR A 282 -17.18 11.65 5.60
CA THR A 282 -17.91 12.86 6.04
C THR A 282 -19.43 12.75 5.90
N ARG A 283 -19.96 11.88 5.03
CA ARG A 283 -21.42 11.63 4.95
C ARG A 283 -22.03 11.10 6.25
N GLN A 284 -21.25 10.35 7.04
CA GLN A 284 -21.73 9.75 8.29
C GLN A 284 -22.05 10.79 9.37
N PRO A 285 -21.15 11.72 9.74
CA PRO A 285 -21.48 12.79 10.67
C PRO A 285 -22.58 13.71 10.12
N ILE A 286 -22.59 14.01 8.81
CA ILE A 286 -23.66 14.81 8.18
C ILE A 286 -25.03 14.15 8.39
N ALA A 287 -25.15 12.84 8.12
CA ALA A 287 -26.39 12.10 8.36
C ALA A 287 -26.80 12.05 9.84
N ALA A 288 -25.84 12.23 10.76
CA ALA A 288 -26.07 12.33 12.20
C ALA A 288 -26.33 13.78 12.68
N GLY A 289 -26.44 14.75 11.77
CA GLY A 289 -26.73 16.16 12.07
C GLY A 289 -25.51 17.01 12.44
N ALA A 290 -24.29 16.52 12.20
CA ALA A 290 -23.06 17.30 12.35
C ALA A 290 -22.56 17.76 10.98
N PHE A 291 -22.62 19.07 10.73
CA PHE A 291 -22.33 19.66 9.42
C PHE A 291 -20.93 20.28 9.36
N THR A 292 -20.31 20.54 10.51
CA THR A 292 -19.01 21.24 10.64
C THR A 292 -18.10 20.50 11.62
N ILE A 293 -16.81 20.87 11.66
CA ILE A 293 -15.88 20.34 12.66
C ILE A 293 -16.32 20.73 14.08
N ALA A 294 -16.87 21.94 14.27
CA ALA A 294 -17.42 22.39 15.55
C ALA A 294 -18.52 21.45 16.08
N ASP A 295 -19.36 20.91 15.20
CA ASP A 295 -20.46 20.01 15.59
C ASP A 295 -19.98 18.67 16.16
N LEU A 296 -18.73 18.29 15.90
CA LEU A 296 -18.12 17.11 16.50
C LEU A 296 -17.90 17.27 18.01
N TYR A 297 -17.97 18.48 18.57
CA TYR A 297 -17.68 18.73 19.98
C TYR A 297 -18.95 19.14 20.74
N THR A 298 -18.95 18.89 22.04
CA THR A 298 -19.91 19.56 22.93
C THR A 298 -19.55 21.04 23.05
N LYS A 299 -20.51 21.89 23.43
CA LYS A 299 -20.26 23.32 23.65
C LYS A 299 -19.07 23.56 24.59
N ARG A 300 -18.99 22.79 25.70
CA ARG A 300 -17.89 22.86 26.68
C ARG A 300 -16.54 22.59 26.04
N ASN A 301 -16.38 21.42 25.43
CA ASN A 301 -15.07 21.00 24.91
C ASN A 301 -14.66 21.75 23.66
N LEU A 302 -15.62 22.26 22.87
CA LEU A 302 -15.33 23.18 21.78
C LEU A 302 -14.68 24.46 22.33
N LEU A 303 -15.33 25.13 23.28
CA LEU A 303 -14.80 26.36 23.89
C LEU A 303 -13.48 26.11 24.63
N ALA A 304 -13.41 25.04 25.43
CA ALA A 304 -12.19 24.66 26.14
C ALA A 304 -11.03 24.37 25.17
N GLY A 305 -11.31 23.73 24.03
CA GLY A 305 -10.35 23.46 22.96
C GLY A 305 -9.86 24.73 22.29
N LYS A 306 -10.76 25.65 21.94
CA LYS A 306 -10.39 26.94 21.33
C LYS A 306 -9.53 27.79 22.27
N LEU A 307 -9.87 27.82 23.56
CA LEU A 307 -9.07 28.49 24.59
C LEU A 307 -7.69 27.82 24.74
N LEU A 308 -7.63 26.50 24.85
CA LEU A 308 -6.36 25.77 24.98
C LEU A 308 -5.44 25.99 23.77
N PHE A 309 -5.98 25.89 22.56
CA PHE A 309 -5.24 26.12 21.32
C PHE A 309 -4.70 27.56 21.22
N SER A 310 -5.54 28.54 21.55
CA SER A 310 -5.14 29.95 21.57
C SER A 310 -4.07 30.21 22.63
N ALA A 311 -4.20 29.62 23.82
CA ALA A 311 -3.28 29.75 24.93
C ALA A 311 -1.87 29.22 24.59
N ILE A 312 -1.77 28.13 23.80
CA ILE A 312 -0.47 27.61 23.32
C ILE A 312 0.30 28.67 22.51
N SER A 313 -0.40 29.45 21.70
CA SER A 313 0.23 30.52 20.91
C SER A 313 0.63 31.72 21.78
N ALA A 314 -0.11 31.96 22.86
CA ALA A 314 0.02 33.12 23.75
C ALA A 314 1.13 32.99 24.81
N ILE A 315 1.51 31.78 25.22
CA ILE A 315 2.57 31.59 26.22
C ILE A 315 3.94 32.04 25.68
N ASN A 316 4.80 32.49 26.59
CA ASN A 316 6.15 32.96 26.27
C ASN A 316 7.17 31.82 26.34
N CYS A 317 7.30 31.08 25.23
CA CYS A 317 8.29 30.03 25.02
C CYS A 317 8.76 29.98 23.56
N GLU A 318 9.81 29.20 23.30
CA GLU A 318 10.39 28.97 21.98
C GLU A 318 9.37 28.35 21.01
N ASN A 319 9.51 28.64 19.71
CA ASN A 319 8.54 28.19 18.70
C ASN A 319 8.44 26.66 18.60
N ASP A 320 9.55 25.93 18.74
CA ASP A 320 9.52 24.47 18.73
C ASP A 320 8.76 23.89 19.93
N ILE A 321 8.78 24.58 21.09
CA ILE A 321 7.95 24.20 22.23
C ILE A 321 6.47 24.45 21.93
N LYS A 322 6.14 25.57 21.26
CA LYS A 322 4.75 25.86 20.85
C LYS A 322 4.25 24.82 19.84
N ASP A 323 5.07 24.45 18.87
CA ASP A 323 4.73 23.43 17.87
C ASP A 323 4.52 22.07 18.52
N LEU A 324 5.39 21.67 19.46
CA LEU A 324 5.23 20.44 20.20
C LEU A 324 3.97 20.44 21.09
N LEU A 325 3.63 21.57 21.72
CA LEU A 325 2.37 21.72 22.47
C LEU A 325 1.15 21.64 21.54
N LYS A 326 1.22 22.23 20.34
CA LYS A 326 0.19 22.05 19.30
C LYS A 326 0.10 20.59 18.85
N PHE A 327 1.22 19.88 18.74
CA PHE A 327 1.25 18.44 18.45
C PHE A 327 0.58 17.60 19.54
N VAL A 328 0.81 17.92 20.82
CA VAL A 328 0.09 17.30 21.96
C VAL A 328 -1.41 17.55 21.84
N PHE A 329 -1.81 18.80 21.54
CA PHE A 329 -3.21 19.15 21.32
C PHE A 329 -3.80 18.36 20.15
N ASN A 330 -3.11 18.32 19.00
CA ASN A 330 -3.51 17.58 17.80
C ASN A 330 -3.77 16.09 18.12
N GLY A 331 -2.93 15.48 18.96
CA GLY A 331 -3.06 14.10 19.42
C GLY A 331 -4.26 13.82 20.35
N ILE A 332 -4.98 14.84 20.82
CA ILE A 332 -6.21 14.69 21.62
C ILE A 332 -7.47 15.20 20.94
N VAL A 333 -7.36 16.01 19.87
CA VAL A 333 -8.48 16.65 19.14
C VAL A 333 -9.65 15.70 18.92
N LEU A 334 -9.40 14.50 18.38
CA LEU A 334 -10.47 13.53 18.11
C LEU A 334 -11.04 12.89 19.40
N ASN A 335 -10.22 12.69 20.43
CA ASN A 335 -10.61 12.03 21.68
C ASN A 335 -11.39 12.94 22.64
N ILE A 336 -11.30 14.26 22.48
CA ILE A 336 -12.08 15.22 23.27
C ILE A 336 -13.42 15.59 22.61
N SER A 337 -13.72 14.98 21.45
CA SER A 337 -14.96 15.16 20.70
C SER A 337 -16.06 14.17 21.12
N LYS A 338 -17.26 14.32 20.57
CA LYS A 338 -18.40 13.40 20.69
C LYS A 338 -18.10 12.01 20.09
N MET A 339 -17.00 11.82 19.37
CA MET A 339 -16.61 10.53 18.79
C MET A 339 -16.12 9.51 19.83
N LEU A 340 -15.77 9.95 21.04
CA LEU A 340 -15.26 9.06 22.08
C LEU A 340 -16.39 8.21 22.67
N ARG A 341 -16.39 6.92 22.34
CA ARG A 341 -17.38 5.95 22.84
C ARG A 341 -17.26 5.72 24.35
N GLU A 342 -18.40 5.65 25.03
CA GLU A 342 -18.42 5.28 26.45
C GLU A 342 -17.99 3.81 26.68
N THR A 343 -18.52 2.87 25.90
CA THR A 343 -18.32 1.43 26.10
C THR A 343 -16.89 0.97 25.90
N LYS A 344 -16.24 1.42 24.82
CA LYS A 344 -14.86 1.05 24.47
C LYS A 344 -13.80 2.06 24.92
N ARG A 345 -14.20 3.24 25.39
CA ARG A 345 -13.31 4.35 25.78
C ARG A 345 -12.28 4.71 24.70
N ALA A 346 -12.68 4.60 23.44
CA ALA A 346 -11.85 4.86 22.28
C ALA A 346 -12.71 5.28 21.09
N ILE A 347 -12.18 6.18 20.26
CA ILE A 347 -12.77 6.51 18.97
C ILE A 347 -12.74 5.30 18.01
N GLN A 348 -13.54 5.35 16.95
CA GLN A 348 -13.38 4.45 15.83
C GLN A 348 -12.35 5.05 14.85
N SER A 349 -11.29 4.31 14.54
CA SER A 349 -10.22 4.80 13.69
C SER A 349 -10.69 5.03 12.24
N GLY A 350 -10.22 6.10 11.62
CA GLY A 350 -10.45 6.42 10.21
C GLY A 350 -11.87 6.88 9.86
N THR A 351 -12.70 7.26 10.84
CA THR A 351 -14.06 7.75 10.61
C THR A 351 -14.43 8.89 11.57
N TYR A 352 -15.43 9.71 11.21
CA TYR A 352 -16.09 10.66 12.12
C TYR A 352 -17.35 10.06 12.74
N TYR A 353 -17.26 8.81 13.22
CA TYR A 353 -18.41 8.13 13.80
C TYR A 353 -18.85 8.81 15.11
N LEU A 354 -20.12 9.23 15.15
CA LEU A 354 -20.77 9.77 16.33
C LEU A 354 -21.58 8.66 17.02
N PRO A 355 -21.07 8.04 18.10
CA PRO A 355 -21.82 7.03 18.82
C PRO A 355 -23.03 7.63 19.55
N PRO A 356 -24.15 6.89 19.67
CA PRO A 356 -25.30 7.34 20.44
C PRO A 356 -24.93 7.69 21.89
N LEU A 357 -24.09 6.86 22.52
CA LEU A 357 -23.59 7.07 23.87
C LEU A 357 -22.10 7.46 23.82
N PHE A 358 -21.80 8.71 24.15
CA PHE A 358 -20.44 9.25 24.08
C PHE A 358 -19.96 9.82 25.42
N ARG A 359 -18.65 9.92 25.54
CA ARG A 359 -17.94 10.43 26.72
C ARG A 359 -17.21 11.71 26.36
N GLU A 360 -17.52 12.78 27.06
CA GLU A 360 -16.77 14.02 27.04
C GLU A 360 -15.72 14.01 28.17
N LEU A 361 -14.45 14.19 27.84
CA LEU A 361 -13.34 14.23 28.79
C LEU A 361 -13.03 15.66 29.25
N HIS A 362 -12.55 15.82 30.49
CA HIS A 362 -11.90 17.05 30.92
C HIS A 362 -10.66 17.33 30.07
N ILE A 363 -10.64 18.44 29.33
CA ILE A 363 -9.63 18.68 28.30
C ILE A 363 -8.21 18.68 28.86
N TRP A 364 -7.98 19.27 30.03
CA TRP A 364 -6.64 19.31 30.64
C TRP A 364 -6.16 17.91 31.06
N ASN A 365 -7.06 17.02 31.49
CA ASN A 365 -6.68 15.65 31.85
C ASN A 365 -6.28 14.87 30.61
N ALA A 366 -6.98 15.06 29.49
CA ALA A 366 -6.59 14.49 28.20
C ALA A 366 -5.25 15.06 27.71
N PHE A 367 -5.08 16.39 27.76
CA PHE A 367 -3.87 17.09 27.33
C PHE A 367 -2.66 16.70 28.17
N SER A 368 -2.74 16.80 29.50
CA SER A 368 -1.63 16.45 30.40
C SER A 368 -1.26 14.96 30.32
N TYR A 369 -2.24 14.07 30.15
CA TYR A 369 -1.96 12.66 29.90
C TYR A 369 -1.20 12.48 28.59
N LYS A 370 -1.65 13.09 27.49
CA LYS A 370 -0.96 13.03 26.19
C LYS A 370 0.44 13.66 26.27
N ALA A 371 0.58 14.81 26.91
CA ALA A 371 1.86 15.47 27.14
C ALA A 371 2.83 14.55 27.89
N SER A 372 2.36 13.82 28.91
CA SER A 372 3.20 12.85 29.63
C SER A 372 3.66 11.67 28.77
N GLN A 373 2.87 11.26 27.76
CA GLN A 373 3.30 10.26 26.79
C GLN A 373 4.37 10.83 25.87
N VAL A 374 4.16 12.05 25.37
CA VAL A 374 5.13 12.76 24.53
C VAL A 374 6.45 12.98 25.26
N SER A 375 6.45 13.43 26.53
CA SER A 375 7.68 13.60 27.33
C SER A 375 8.49 12.30 27.43
N LYS A 376 7.85 11.16 27.63
CA LYS A 376 8.53 9.86 27.68
C LYS A 376 9.21 9.53 26.36
N SER A 377 8.54 9.80 25.25
CA SER A 377 9.07 9.55 23.91
C SER A 377 10.22 10.49 23.56
N LEU A 378 10.17 11.76 23.99
CA LEU A 378 11.25 12.72 23.77
C LEU A 378 12.56 12.26 24.42
N HIS A 379 12.51 11.64 25.61
CA HIS A 379 13.71 11.06 26.21
C HIS A 379 14.33 10.00 25.28
N GLU A 380 13.52 9.07 24.77
CA GLU A 380 13.97 8.01 23.86
C GLU A 380 14.52 8.57 22.54
N ILE A 381 13.87 9.59 21.97
CA ILE A 381 14.30 10.28 20.75
C ILE A 381 15.62 11.01 20.99
N ASN A 382 15.73 11.83 22.05
CA ASN A 382 16.94 12.60 22.36
C ASN A 382 18.14 11.69 22.68
N GLU A 383 17.90 10.52 23.29
CA GLU A 383 18.95 9.52 23.53
C GLU A 383 19.41 8.87 22.23
N SER A 384 18.49 8.57 21.32
CA SER A 384 18.77 7.85 20.07
C SER A 384 19.37 8.72 18.96
N LEU A 385 19.07 10.03 18.96
CA LEU A 385 19.64 10.98 18.00
C LEU A 385 21.05 11.41 18.47
N ASN A 386 22.07 11.12 17.68
CA ASN A 386 23.49 11.32 18.02
C ASN A 386 24.16 12.45 17.23
N SER A 387 23.41 13.20 16.41
CA SER A 387 23.93 14.32 15.63
C SER A 387 23.57 15.65 16.31
N PRO A 388 24.47 16.64 16.35
CA PRO A 388 24.18 17.96 16.91
C PRO A 388 23.13 18.74 16.10
N SER A 389 23.01 18.47 14.80
CA SER A 389 21.97 18.99 13.93
C SER A 389 21.19 17.85 13.27
N ILE A 390 19.89 18.05 13.04
CA ILE A 390 19.02 17.02 12.44
C ILE A 390 18.99 17.16 10.91
N PRO A 391 19.53 16.18 10.15
CA PRO A 391 19.53 16.24 8.69
C PRO A 391 18.24 15.66 8.10
N LEU A 392 17.12 16.38 8.26
CA LEU A 392 15.79 15.96 7.80
C LEU A 392 15.12 17.07 7.01
N VAL A 393 14.71 16.85 5.76
CA VAL A 393 13.74 17.72 5.05
C VAL A 393 12.33 17.13 5.14
N VAL A 394 11.35 17.96 5.50
CA VAL A 394 9.92 17.64 5.40
C VAL A 394 9.27 18.60 4.40
N THR A 395 8.38 18.10 3.52
CA THR A 395 7.76 18.91 2.45
C THR A 395 6.35 18.43 2.10
N THR A 396 5.42 19.37 1.80
CA THR A 396 4.07 19.06 1.30
C THR A 396 3.96 19.13 -0.23
N GLN A 397 4.85 18.43 -0.92
CA GLN A 397 4.77 18.27 -2.37
C GLN A 397 4.10 16.96 -2.75
N SER A 398 3.65 16.85 -4.00
CA SER A 398 3.10 15.60 -4.52
C SER A 398 4.21 14.61 -4.84
N ALA A 399 3.98 13.32 -4.57
CA ALA A 399 4.91 12.25 -4.93
C ALA A 399 5.00 12.03 -6.46
N VAL A 400 4.03 12.54 -7.24
CA VAL A 400 4.05 12.44 -8.71
C VAL A 400 5.00 13.45 -9.37
N ASP A 401 5.50 14.42 -8.62
CA ASP A 401 6.49 15.41 -9.08
C ASP A 401 7.54 15.64 -7.98
N LEU A 402 8.67 14.98 -8.13
CA LEU A 402 9.86 15.13 -7.29
C LEU A 402 10.99 15.81 -8.04
N SER A 403 10.69 16.65 -9.04
CA SER A 403 11.67 17.35 -9.90
C SER A 403 12.66 18.24 -9.13
N ALA A 404 12.32 18.65 -7.91
CA ALA A 404 13.22 19.34 -6.99
C ALA A 404 14.40 18.46 -6.50
N ILE A 405 14.26 17.13 -6.57
CA ILE A 405 15.28 16.15 -6.20
C ILE A 405 16.05 15.73 -7.47
N PRO A 406 17.36 16.00 -7.56
CA PRO A 406 18.21 15.52 -8.65
C PRO A 406 18.11 14.01 -8.85
N LYS A 407 18.29 13.54 -10.10
CA LYS A 407 18.33 12.11 -10.41
C LYS A 407 19.47 11.42 -9.63
N GLU A 408 19.29 10.14 -9.32
CA GLU A 408 20.35 9.28 -8.75
C GLU A 408 21.03 9.89 -7.51
N SER A 409 20.22 10.45 -6.61
CA SER A 409 20.69 11.17 -5.43
C SER A 409 20.33 10.50 -4.11
N VAL A 410 19.33 9.61 -4.11
CA VAL A 410 18.84 8.90 -2.92
C VAL A 410 19.47 7.51 -2.82
N ASP A 411 19.82 7.09 -1.61
CA ASP A 411 20.47 5.80 -1.33
C ASP A 411 19.46 4.69 -0.99
N TYR A 412 18.30 5.03 -0.45
CA TYR A 412 17.27 4.04 -0.12
C TYR A 412 15.89 4.67 0.00
N ILE A 413 14.86 3.92 -0.39
CA ILE A 413 13.46 4.31 -0.23
C ILE A 413 12.75 3.28 0.64
N PHE A 414 12.09 3.73 1.69
CA PHE A 414 11.16 2.90 2.46
C PHE A 414 9.84 3.63 2.56
N THR A 415 8.75 3.01 2.12
CA THR A 415 7.47 3.71 1.98
C THR A 415 6.27 2.81 2.27
N ASP A 416 5.20 3.38 2.79
CA ASP A 416 3.88 2.74 3.00
C ASP A 416 2.81 3.51 2.21
N PRO A 417 2.77 3.35 0.87
CA PRO A 417 1.91 4.16 0.03
C PRO A 417 0.43 3.85 0.29
N PRO A 418 -0.47 4.81 0.03
CA PRO A 418 -1.91 4.57 0.01
C PRO A 418 -2.33 3.52 -1.03
N TYR A 419 -3.03 2.46 -0.60
CA TYR A 419 -3.54 1.40 -1.49
C TYR A 419 -5.07 1.23 -1.45
N GLY A 420 -5.69 1.32 -2.63
CA GLY A 420 -7.14 1.18 -2.83
C GLY A 420 -7.95 2.24 -2.09
N ALA A 421 -9.08 1.84 -1.48
CA ALA A 421 -10.02 2.72 -0.80
C ALA A 421 -9.97 2.65 0.75
N LYS A 422 -8.89 2.10 1.33
CA LYS A 422 -8.90 1.66 2.75
C LYS A 422 -8.97 2.78 3.79
N VAL A 423 -8.22 3.86 3.59
CA VAL A 423 -8.20 5.03 4.47
C VAL A 423 -8.34 6.26 3.59
N GLN A 424 -9.31 7.10 3.91
CA GLN A 424 -9.57 8.35 3.20
C GLN A 424 -8.81 9.46 3.93
N PHE A 425 -7.53 9.65 3.64
CA PHE A 425 -6.64 10.52 4.44
C PHE A 425 -7.06 11.98 4.37
N ALA A 426 -7.42 12.47 3.20
CA ALA A 426 -7.91 13.84 3.00
C ALA A 426 -9.12 14.15 3.91
N GLU A 427 -10.08 13.23 3.95
CA GLU A 427 -11.25 13.35 4.84
C GLU A 427 -10.86 13.16 6.32
N ALA A 428 -10.03 12.16 6.63
CA ALA A 428 -9.70 11.78 8.01
C ALA A 428 -8.76 12.77 8.71
N ASN A 429 -7.96 13.52 7.95
CA ASN A 429 -7.04 14.54 8.45
C ASN A 429 -7.72 15.91 8.60
N LEU A 430 -8.92 16.10 8.02
CA LEU A 430 -9.64 17.38 7.99
C LEU A 430 -9.73 18.05 9.37
N ALA A 431 -10.09 17.31 10.42
CA ALA A 431 -10.17 17.90 11.76
C ALA A 431 -8.83 18.47 12.23
N TRP A 432 -7.72 17.77 11.98
CA TRP A 432 -6.39 18.26 12.34
C TRP A 432 -6.00 19.50 11.52
N GLU A 433 -6.28 19.49 10.22
CA GLU A 433 -5.97 20.59 9.30
C GLU A 433 -6.77 21.85 9.65
N VAL A 434 -8.08 21.72 9.90
CA VAL A 434 -8.95 22.84 10.29
C VAL A 434 -8.52 23.47 11.61
N TRP A 435 -8.18 22.66 12.63
CA TRP A 435 -7.69 23.20 13.90
C TRP A 435 -6.38 23.99 13.73
N GLN A 436 -5.46 23.49 12.90
CA GLN A 436 -4.19 24.16 12.63
C GLN A 436 -4.32 25.38 11.72
N GLY A 437 -5.42 25.49 10.98
CA GLY A 437 -5.59 26.50 9.94
C GLY A 437 -4.80 26.17 8.66
N PHE A 438 -4.58 24.88 8.40
CA PHE A 438 -3.94 24.39 7.20
C PHE A 438 -4.89 24.39 5.99
N ASP A 439 -4.31 24.28 4.80
CA ASP A 439 -5.05 24.12 3.55
C ASP A 439 -5.80 22.78 3.56
N THR A 440 -7.07 22.84 3.22
CA THR A 440 -7.98 21.69 3.15
C THR A 440 -8.43 21.41 1.71
N ASN A 441 -7.90 22.12 0.72
CA ASN A 441 -8.33 22.02 -0.68
C ASN A 441 -7.49 21.05 -1.53
N TRP A 442 -6.58 20.30 -0.90
CA TRP A 442 -5.71 19.34 -1.58
C TRP A 442 -6.39 17.99 -1.89
N TRP A 443 -7.69 17.84 -1.60
CA TRP A 443 -8.42 16.58 -1.73
C TRP A 443 -8.38 16.00 -3.16
N ASP A 444 -8.35 16.84 -4.18
CA ASP A 444 -8.31 16.41 -5.59
C ASP A 444 -6.93 15.86 -6.00
N GLU A 445 -5.91 16.11 -5.19
CA GLU A 445 -4.54 15.61 -5.38
C GLU A 445 -4.31 14.29 -4.62
N GLU A 446 -5.30 13.81 -3.85
CA GLU A 446 -5.19 12.54 -3.13
C GLU A 446 -5.29 11.36 -4.10
N ILE A 447 -4.33 10.46 -4.01
CA ILE A 447 -4.23 9.26 -4.84
C ILE A 447 -5.22 8.14 -4.45
N ILE A 448 -5.87 8.20 -3.28
CA ILE A 448 -6.78 7.17 -2.75
C ILE A 448 -8.05 7.03 -3.60
N VAL A 449 -8.48 5.78 -3.84
CA VAL A 449 -9.75 5.49 -4.53
C VAL A 449 -10.92 6.06 -3.71
N ASN A 450 -11.68 6.96 -4.34
CA ASN A 450 -12.80 7.68 -3.77
C ASN A 450 -13.87 7.93 -4.85
N THR A 451 -14.96 7.16 -4.79
CA THR A 451 -16.05 7.25 -5.79
C THR A 451 -16.72 8.62 -5.85
N PRO A 452 -17.06 9.29 -4.72
CA PRO A 452 -17.60 10.65 -4.76
C PRO A 452 -16.70 11.67 -5.48
N ARG A 453 -15.37 11.53 -5.35
CA ARG A 453 -14.37 12.39 -6.02
C ARG A 453 -13.91 11.88 -7.39
N GLN A 454 -14.55 10.82 -7.92
CA GLN A 454 -14.22 10.23 -9.22
C GLN A 454 -12.77 9.72 -9.33
N VAL A 455 -12.14 9.35 -8.21
CA VAL A 455 -10.85 8.65 -8.21
C VAL A 455 -11.14 7.16 -8.19
N ASP A 456 -10.95 6.50 -9.33
CA ASP A 456 -11.12 5.06 -9.50
C ASP A 456 -9.77 4.31 -9.47
N ASN A 457 -9.80 2.99 -9.68
CA ASN A 457 -8.59 2.17 -9.71
C ASN A 457 -7.64 2.53 -10.87
N GLN A 458 -8.15 3.01 -12.01
CA GLN A 458 -7.31 3.40 -13.14
C GLN A 458 -6.57 4.71 -12.83
N LYS A 459 -7.27 5.67 -12.23
CA LYS A 459 -6.63 6.91 -11.77
C LYS A 459 -5.61 6.63 -10.68
N TRP A 460 -5.94 5.80 -9.69
CA TRP A 460 -4.98 5.34 -8.67
C TRP A 460 -3.75 4.69 -9.31
N TYR A 461 -3.94 3.79 -10.27
CA TYR A 461 -2.85 3.13 -11.00
C TYR A 461 -1.93 4.15 -11.68
N SER A 462 -2.49 5.12 -12.42
CA SER A 462 -1.72 6.14 -13.13
C SER A 462 -0.89 7.02 -12.20
N LEU A 463 -1.49 7.48 -11.09
CA LEU A 463 -0.80 8.34 -10.12
C LEU A 463 0.28 7.55 -9.35
N MET A 464 0.04 6.27 -9.07
CA MET A 464 1.00 5.41 -8.39
C MET A 464 2.18 5.10 -9.31
N LEU A 465 1.92 4.81 -10.59
CA LEU A 465 2.95 4.66 -11.62
C LEU A 465 3.85 5.90 -11.69
N ASN A 466 3.28 7.09 -11.87
CA ASN A 466 4.06 8.33 -11.94
C ASN A 466 4.89 8.57 -10.67
N SER A 467 4.35 8.23 -9.50
CA SER A 467 5.08 8.36 -8.23
C SER A 467 6.27 7.39 -8.15
N MET A 468 6.11 6.17 -8.67
CA MET A 468 7.17 5.16 -8.70
C MET A 468 8.20 5.44 -9.80
N GLU A 469 7.83 6.06 -10.92
CA GLU A 469 8.76 6.57 -11.93
C GLU A 469 9.67 7.66 -11.35
N GLU A 470 9.12 8.60 -10.58
CA GLU A 470 9.92 9.61 -9.86
C GLU A 470 10.83 8.96 -8.81
N ALA A 471 10.34 7.96 -8.08
CA ALA A 471 11.15 7.17 -7.16
C ALA A 471 12.31 6.46 -7.88
N ASN A 472 12.08 5.89 -9.06
CA ASN A 472 13.14 5.26 -9.87
C ASN A 472 14.17 6.28 -10.36
N ARG A 473 13.71 7.44 -10.84
CA ARG A 473 14.57 8.53 -11.33
C ARG A 473 15.56 9.00 -10.27
N ILE A 474 15.10 9.20 -9.04
CA ILE A 474 15.92 9.76 -7.94
C ILE A 474 16.75 8.72 -7.19
N LEU A 475 16.35 7.45 -7.21
CA LEU A 475 17.12 6.37 -6.58
C LEU A 475 18.40 6.09 -7.37
N LYS A 476 19.53 5.92 -6.66
CA LYS A 476 20.79 5.50 -7.28
C LYS A 476 20.65 4.07 -7.87
N PRO A 477 21.26 3.77 -9.03
CA PRO A 477 21.30 2.41 -9.60
C PRO A 477 21.76 1.36 -8.59
N GLY A 478 21.18 0.15 -8.64
CA GLY A 478 21.50 -0.94 -7.70
C GLY A 478 20.91 -0.82 -6.28
N ARG A 479 20.36 0.34 -5.88
CA ARG A 479 19.81 0.54 -4.53
C ARG A 479 18.41 -0.03 -4.38
N GLY A 480 18.06 -0.34 -3.12
CA GLY A 480 16.78 -0.90 -2.74
C GLY A 480 15.66 0.12 -2.59
N LEU A 481 14.44 -0.36 -2.74
CA LEU A 481 13.19 0.29 -2.39
C LEU A 481 12.29 -0.75 -1.70
N SER A 482 11.80 -0.45 -0.51
CA SER A 482 10.91 -1.34 0.24
C SER A 482 9.52 -0.72 0.39
N VAL A 483 8.50 -1.44 -0.08
CA VAL A 483 7.10 -1.01 -0.06
C VAL A 483 6.32 -1.84 0.94
N CYS A 484 5.72 -1.19 1.93
CA CYS A 484 4.68 -1.81 2.74
C CYS A 484 3.38 -1.83 1.92
N PHE A 485 2.81 -3.01 1.68
CA PHE A 485 1.63 -3.11 0.82
C PHE A 485 0.64 -4.19 1.24
N HIS A 486 -0.64 -3.88 1.03
CA HIS A 486 -1.72 -4.82 1.32
C HIS A 486 -2.83 -4.66 0.28
N GLY A 487 -3.01 -5.64 -0.60
CA GLY A 487 -4.05 -5.64 -1.63
C GLY A 487 -4.88 -6.92 -1.66
N ASP A 488 -5.98 -6.89 -2.40
CA ASP A 488 -6.55 -8.09 -3.00
C ASP A 488 -5.73 -8.49 -4.24
N ALA A 489 -6.04 -9.64 -4.85
CA ALA A 489 -5.27 -10.17 -5.98
C ALA A 489 -5.16 -9.17 -7.16
N GLY A 490 -6.19 -8.34 -7.39
CA GLY A 490 -6.17 -7.34 -8.46
C GLY A 490 -5.21 -6.18 -8.16
N LEU A 491 -5.25 -5.64 -6.95
CA LEU A 491 -4.31 -4.61 -6.50
C LEU A 491 -2.85 -5.11 -6.45
N TRP A 492 -2.65 -6.40 -6.16
CA TRP A 492 -1.33 -7.04 -6.21
C TRP A 492 -0.77 -7.09 -7.64
N GLN A 493 -1.57 -7.49 -8.62
CA GLN A 493 -1.16 -7.48 -10.02
C GLN A 493 -0.80 -6.07 -10.47
N MET A 494 -1.66 -5.09 -10.16
CA MET A 494 -1.41 -3.69 -10.47
C MET A 494 -0.10 -3.16 -9.88
N LEU A 495 0.21 -3.49 -8.63
CA LEU A 495 1.48 -3.08 -8.02
C LEU A 495 2.68 -3.70 -8.75
N GLN A 496 2.62 -4.98 -9.10
CA GLN A 496 3.71 -5.63 -9.85
C GLN A 496 3.92 -4.96 -11.21
N ASP A 497 2.84 -4.67 -11.93
CA ASP A 497 2.87 -3.97 -13.21
C ASP A 497 3.47 -2.56 -13.05
N ILE A 498 3.03 -1.80 -12.04
CA ILE A 498 3.56 -0.47 -11.72
C ILE A 498 5.07 -0.53 -11.48
N MET A 499 5.53 -1.44 -10.63
CA MET A 499 6.94 -1.53 -10.29
C MET A 499 7.78 -1.94 -11.50
N ALA A 500 7.30 -2.87 -12.32
CA ALA A 500 7.97 -3.28 -13.54
C ALA A 500 8.03 -2.14 -14.59
N LEU A 501 6.92 -1.45 -14.83
CA LEU A 501 6.86 -0.33 -15.78
C LEU A 501 7.71 0.86 -15.32
N SER A 502 7.80 1.09 -14.01
CA SER A 502 8.68 2.11 -13.41
C SER A 502 10.17 1.74 -13.48
N GLY A 503 10.52 0.54 -13.95
CA GLY A 503 11.90 0.09 -14.09
C GLY A 503 12.53 -0.50 -12.83
N PHE A 504 11.73 -1.01 -11.88
CA PHE A 504 12.23 -1.73 -10.70
C PHE A 504 12.26 -3.24 -10.90
N LEU A 505 13.24 -3.90 -10.28
CA LEU A 505 13.34 -5.36 -10.22
C LEU A 505 12.95 -5.86 -8.82
N PRO A 506 12.13 -6.91 -8.68
CA PRO A 506 11.87 -7.51 -7.38
C PRO A 506 13.13 -8.19 -6.82
N GLU A 507 13.40 -7.97 -5.54
CA GLU A 507 14.48 -8.67 -4.84
C GLU A 507 14.01 -10.05 -4.35
N LYS A 508 14.89 -11.06 -4.45
CA LYS A 508 14.61 -12.44 -4.02
C LYS A 508 15.07 -12.64 -2.57
N SER A 509 14.15 -12.84 -1.62
CA SER A 509 14.49 -13.39 -0.31
C SER A 509 14.63 -14.92 -0.41
N ASN A 510 15.66 -15.49 0.22
CA ASN A 510 15.86 -16.94 0.25
C ASN A 510 14.88 -17.67 1.22
N GLU A 511 14.17 -16.92 2.07
CA GLU A 511 13.28 -17.42 3.13
C GLU A 511 11.88 -16.76 3.06
N GLY A 512 11.08 -17.09 2.03
CA GLY A 512 9.66 -16.73 1.98
C GLY A 512 9.33 -15.23 1.96
N ALA A 513 8.03 -14.90 2.04
CA ALA A 513 7.55 -13.51 2.02
C ALA A 513 7.87 -12.78 3.34
N LEU A 514 8.48 -11.60 3.26
CA LEU A 514 8.81 -10.76 4.42
C LEU A 514 7.58 -10.04 4.97
N TYR A 515 7.50 -9.95 6.29
CA TYR A 515 6.41 -9.26 6.97
C TYR A 515 6.86 -8.60 8.28
N ILE A 516 6.18 -7.52 8.63
CA ILE A 516 6.23 -6.91 9.95
C ILE A 516 5.14 -7.56 10.81
N ASP A 517 5.56 -8.36 11.80
CA ASP A 517 4.66 -8.95 12.80
C ASP A 517 4.72 -8.11 14.08
N ALA A 518 3.69 -7.30 14.30
CA ALA A 518 3.54 -6.59 15.56
C ALA A 518 2.96 -7.55 16.61
N ARG A 519 3.67 -7.76 17.73
CA ARG A 519 3.22 -8.62 18.85
C ARG A 519 1.79 -8.32 19.34
N GLU A 520 1.30 -7.10 19.15
CA GLU A 520 -0.07 -6.69 19.48
C GLU A 520 -0.99 -6.69 18.25
N LYS A 521 -1.89 -7.68 18.18
CA LYS A 521 -2.96 -7.77 17.16
C LYS A 521 -4.16 -6.90 17.51
N SER A 522 -4.68 -6.15 16.54
CA SER A 522 -5.93 -5.38 16.68
C SER A 522 -7.15 -6.30 16.91
N TYR A 523 -8.25 -5.77 17.47
CA TYR A 523 -9.47 -6.55 17.70
C TYR A 523 -9.98 -7.23 16.41
N LYS A 524 -9.98 -6.53 15.26
CA LYS A 524 -10.37 -7.11 13.96
C LYS A 524 -9.44 -8.24 13.51
N GLN A 525 -8.14 -8.15 13.80
CA GLN A 525 -7.17 -9.22 13.54
C GLN A 525 -7.31 -10.42 14.50
N ARG A 526 -8.02 -10.26 15.63
CA ARG A 526 -8.28 -11.35 16.58
C ARG A 526 -9.60 -12.08 16.32
N THR A 527 -10.57 -11.44 15.66
CA THR A 527 -11.96 -11.91 15.63
C THR A 527 -12.52 -12.20 14.23
N ALA A 528 -11.73 -12.06 13.16
CA ALA A 528 -12.22 -12.27 11.80
C ALA A 528 -11.31 -13.24 11.03
N ASP A 529 -11.90 -14.29 10.46
CA ASP A 529 -11.21 -15.39 9.77
C ASP A 529 -10.51 -14.95 8.47
N ASN A 530 -10.93 -13.80 7.90
CA ASN A 530 -10.39 -13.22 6.65
C ASN A 530 -9.57 -11.94 6.87
N VAL A 531 -9.15 -11.64 8.10
CA VAL A 531 -8.30 -10.47 8.36
C VAL A 531 -6.84 -10.90 8.44
N GLN A 532 -6.06 -10.49 7.44
CA GLN A 532 -4.62 -10.74 7.37
C GLN A 532 -3.89 -10.16 8.60
N LEU A 533 -3.04 -10.99 9.18
CA LEU A 533 -2.43 -10.80 10.50
C LEU A 533 -1.14 -9.97 10.48
N ARG A 534 -0.56 -9.71 9.30
CA ARG A 534 0.83 -9.29 9.10
C ARG A 534 0.93 -8.18 8.05
N ASP A 535 1.82 -7.21 8.27
CA ASP A 535 2.07 -6.15 7.29
C ASP A 535 3.17 -6.60 6.31
N LEU A 536 2.83 -6.88 5.05
CA LEU A 536 3.79 -7.37 4.06
C LEU A 536 4.70 -6.24 3.59
N VAL A 537 6.00 -6.53 3.51
CA VAL A 537 7.00 -5.61 2.96
C VAL A 537 7.65 -6.29 1.77
N ILE A 538 7.61 -5.62 0.63
CA ILE A 538 8.16 -6.12 -0.63
C ILE A 538 9.39 -5.30 -0.94
N ASN A 539 10.49 -5.98 -1.27
CA ASN A 539 11.72 -5.32 -1.65
C ASN A 539 11.87 -5.35 -3.16
N PHE A 540 12.20 -4.19 -3.69
CA PHE A 540 12.58 -3.97 -5.07
C PHE A 540 13.95 -3.31 -5.08
N ARG A 541 14.60 -3.31 -6.24
CA ARG A 541 15.82 -2.54 -6.46
C ARG A 541 15.82 -1.93 -7.84
N LYS A 542 16.49 -0.79 -7.97
CA LYS A 542 16.81 -0.24 -9.29
C LYS A 542 17.89 -1.13 -9.92
N PRO A 543 17.75 -1.53 -11.20
CA PRO A 543 18.81 -2.27 -11.89
C PRO A 543 20.12 -1.49 -11.88
N LYS A 544 21.25 -2.20 -11.78
CA LYS A 544 22.59 -1.62 -12.03
C LYS A 544 22.70 -1.27 -13.52
N PRO A 545 23.52 -0.29 -13.93
CA PRO A 545 23.68 0.05 -15.34
C PRO A 545 24.05 -1.17 -16.22
N SER A 546 24.87 -2.07 -15.68
CA SER A 546 25.26 -3.35 -16.32
C SER A 546 24.14 -4.39 -16.42
N GLU A 547 23.08 -4.28 -15.61
CA GLU A 547 21.92 -5.18 -15.62
C GLU A 547 20.78 -4.67 -16.49
N VAL A 548 20.82 -3.38 -16.86
CA VAL A 548 19.99 -2.84 -17.93
C VAL A 548 20.39 -3.49 -19.28
N THR A 549 21.58 -4.10 -19.36
CA THR A 549 22.20 -4.71 -20.55
C THR A 549 21.93 -6.22 -20.72
N ALA A 550 20.70 -6.68 -20.48
CA ALA A 550 20.23 -8.00 -20.95
C ALA A 550 18.84 -7.93 -21.63
N ILE A 551 18.52 -6.76 -22.17
CA ILE A 551 17.61 -6.59 -23.31
C ILE A 551 18.56 -6.37 -24.48
N ILE A 552 18.34 -6.98 -25.66
CA ILE A 552 19.16 -6.78 -26.87
C ILE A 552 19.45 -5.29 -27.01
N ALA A 553 20.64 -4.87 -26.58
CA ALA A 553 21.03 -3.49 -26.54
C ALA A 553 21.68 -3.23 -27.89
N ILE A 554 21.06 -2.37 -28.68
CA ILE A 554 21.76 -1.66 -29.73
C ILE A 554 22.74 -0.75 -28.97
N THR A 555 24.03 -1.01 -29.13
CA THR A 555 25.10 -0.39 -28.33
C THR A 555 25.74 0.79 -29.07
N GLY A 556 25.47 0.94 -30.37
CA GLY A 556 25.95 2.06 -31.19
C GLY A 556 27.39 1.90 -31.71
N ASP A 557 28.06 0.80 -31.33
CA ASP A 557 29.33 0.35 -31.91
C ASP A 557 29.10 -0.68 -33.05
N GLU A 558 27.84 -0.89 -33.46
CA GLU A 558 27.45 -1.80 -34.53
C GLU A 558 27.69 -1.18 -35.91
N ASP A 559 28.13 -1.99 -36.88
CA ASP A 559 27.94 -1.64 -38.28
C ASP A 559 26.47 -1.81 -38.70
N GLU A 560 26.08 -1.23 -39.83
CA GLU A 560 24.72 -1.28 -40.38
C GLU A 560 24.16 -2.71 -40.46
N THR A 561 25.03 -3.70 -40.65
CA THR A 561 24.67 -5.13 -40.71
C THR A 561 24.28 -5.66 -39.34
N THR A 562 25.09 -5.37 -38.32
CA THR A 562 24.93 -5.82 -36.93
C THR A 562 23.72 -5.13 -36.26
N PHE A 563 23.44 -3.87 -36.62
CA PHE A 563 22.21 -3.17 -36.22
C PHE A 563 20.96 -3.85 -36.79
N ASN A 564 20.96 -4.11 -38.10
CA ASN A 564 19.85 -4.77 -38.80
C ASN A 564 19.62 -6.21 -38.31
N ASP A 565 20.65 -6.93 -37.86
CA ASP A 565 20.52 -8.23 -37.19
C ASP A 565 19.75 -8.12 -35.85
N LYS A 566 20.06 -7.11 -35.03
CA LYS A 566 19.39 -6.87 -33.74
C LYS A 566 17.92 -6.49 -33.90
N VAL A 567 17.60 -5.66 -34.90
CA VAL A 567 16.20 -5.31 -35.21
C VAL A 567 15.41 -6.55 -35.66
N ARG A 568 16.02 -7.42 -36.48
CA ARG A 568 15.40 -8.69 -36.88
C ARG A 568 15.16 -9.61 -35.71
N GLU A 569 16.05 -9.63 -34.72
CA GLU A 569 15.86 -10.40 -33.49
C GLU A 569 14.70 -9.86 -32.63
N ILE A 570 14.57 -8.53 -32.50
CA ILE A 570 13.44 -7.89 -31.80
C ILE A 570 12.11 -8.24 -32.47
N ILE A 571 12.06 -8.16 -33.81
CA ILE A 571 10.88 -8.53 -34.59
C ILE A 571 10.56 -10.01 -34.40
N ARG A 572 11.57 -10.89 -34.46
CA ARG A 572 11.42 -12.33 -34.27
C ARG A 572 10.80 -12.66 -32.91
N ASP A 573 11.34 -12.05 -31.85
CA ASP A 573 10.88 -12.25 -30.48
C ASP A 573 9.42 -11.81 -30.31
N TYR A 574 9.10 -10.59 -30.76
CA TYR A 574 7.77 -10.03 -30.58
C TYR A 574 6.70 -10.76 -31.40
N VAL A 575 6.97 -11.07 -32.67
CA VAL A 575 6.03 -11.77 -33.56
C VAL A 575 5.88 -13.25 -33.16
N GLY A 576 6.94 -13.89 -32.65
CA GLY A 576 6.87 -15.26 -32.12
C GLY A 576 6.02 -15.37 -30.84
N ALA A 577 6.12 -14.36 -29.96
CA ALA A 577 5.27 -14.28 -28.77
C ALA A 577 3.81 -13.94 -29.14
N ASN A 578 3.61 -13.03 -30.10
CA ASN A 578 2.32 -12.44 -30.49
C ASN A 578 2.00 -12.63 -31.99
N PRO A 579 1.78 -13.87 -32.46
CA PRO A 579 1.51 -14.14 -33.87
C PRO A 579 0.21 -13.48 -34.34
N GLY A 580 0.22 -12.92 -35.54
CA GLY A 580 -0.89 -12.14 -36.08
C GLY A 580 -0.98 -10.73 -35.49
N SER A 581 0.15 -10.13 -35.13
CA SER A 581 0.20 -8.71 -34.79
C SER A 581 0.06 -7.84 -36.06
N THR A 582 -0.48 -6.62 -35.90
CA THR A 582 -0.44 -5.61 -36.96
C THR A 582 0.96 -5.08 -37.14
N LYS A 583 1.29 -4.68 -38.37
CA LYS A 583 2.55 -4.01 -38.71
C LYS A 583 2.87 -2.85 -37.76
N ASP A 584 1.90 -1.99 -37.48
CA ASP A 584 2.07 -0.82 -36.61
C ASP A 584 2.45 -1.21 -35.18
N ARG A 585 1.86 -2.29 -34.63
CA ARG A 585 2.20 -2.76 -33.27
C ARG A 585 3.61 -3.35 -33.19
N ILE A 586 4.07 -3.99 -34.26
CA ILE A 586 5.42 -4.54 -34.34
C ILE A 586 6.42 -3.37 -34.46
N TYR A 587 6.07 -2.34 -35.24
CA TYR A 587 6.86 -1.12 -35.36
C TYR A 587 6.97 -0.36 -34.04
N ASP A 588 5.85 -0.18 -33.33
CA ASP A 588 5.81 0.50 -32.03
C ASP A 588 6.71 -0.20 -31.00
N GLU A 589 6.78 -1.54 -31.01
CA GLU A 589 7.67 -2.29 -30.12
C GLU A 589 9.15 -2.08 -30.48
N VAL A 590 9.50 -2.12 -31.77
CA VAL A 590 10.86 -1.86 -32.25
C VAL A 590 11.30 -0.43 -31.88
N VAL A 591 10.46 0.57 -32.16
CA VAL A 591 10.70 1.97 -31.83
C VAL A 591 10.78 2.18 -30.32
N SER A 592 9.88 1.57 -29.55
CA SER A 592 9.90 1.62 -28.09
C SER A 592 11.24 1.15 -27.52
N ARG A 593 11.82 0.08 -28.06
CA ARG A 593 13.15 -0.41 -27.64
C ARG A 593 14.30 0.50 -28.09
N MET A 594 14.25 1.04 -29.31
CA MET A 594 15.24 2.00 -29.82
C MET A 594 15.23 3.33 -29.08
N VAL A 595 14.04 3.83 -28.72
CA VAL A 595 13.88 5.08 -27.96
C VAL A 595 14.38 4.91 -26.53
N ARG A 596 14.13 3.75 -25.91
CA ARG A 596 14.66 3.42 -24.57
C ARG A 596 16.18 3.31 -24.55
N SER A 597 16.82 2.96 -25.67
CA SER A 597 18.29 2.90 -25.78
C SER A 597 18.92 4.22 -26.26
N GLY A 598 18.13 5.24 -26.61
CA GLY A 598 18.64 6.56 -27.04
C GLY A 598 19.28 6.58 -28.42
N GLN A 599 19.05 5.54 -29.25
CA GLN A 599 19.68 5.37 -30.55
C GLN A 599 18.61 5.21 -31.62
N MET A 600 18.28 6.33 -32.28
CA MET A 600 17.40 6.37 -33.44
C MET A 600 18.24 6.36 -34.70
N GLU A 601 18.31 5.21 -35.37
CA GLU A 601 18.96 5.07 -36.68
C GLU A 601 17.91 4.82 -37.77
N ALA A 602 18.17 5.36 -38.97
CA ALA A 602 17.32 5.12 -40.12
C ALA A 602 17.52 3.67 -40.60
N HIS A 603 16.43 2.91 -40.66
CA HIS A 603 16.43 1.52 -41.12
C HIS A 603 15.15 1.24 -41.91
N ASP A 604 15.22 0.32 -42.87
CA ASP A 604 14.03 -0.12 -43.60
C ASP A 604 13.29 -1.20 -42.80
N PHE A 605 12.42 -0.75 -41.90
CA PHE A 605 11.59 -1.65 -41.10
C PHE A 605 10.77 -2.63 -41.97
N ASN A 606 10.35 -2.24 -43.17
CA ASN A 606 9.54 -3.10 -44.03
C ASN A 606 10.36 -4.25 -44.60
N GLU A 607 11.59 -3.94 -45.01
CA GLU A 607 12.53 -4.95 -45.49
C GLU A 607 12.88 -5.93 -44.37
N LEU A 608 13.23 -5.43 -43.18
CA LEU A 608 13.63 -6.27 -42.04
C LEU A 608 12.47 -7.12 -41.52
N LEU A 609 11.26 -6.58 -41.46
CA LEU A 609 10.05 -7.34 -41.13
C LEU A 609 9.78 -8.42 -42.19
N GLY A 610 9.89 -8.07 -43.47
CA GLY A 610 9.70 -9.00 -44.59
C GLY A 610 10.78 -10.06 -44.70
N GLN A 611 11.94 -9.91 -44.05
CA GLN A 611 12.96 -10.95 -43.95
C GLN A 611 12.58 -12.03 -42.93
N VAL A 612 11.88 -11.68 -41.84
CA VAL A 612 11.62 -12.57 -40.68
C VAL A 612 10.17 -13.08 -40.62
N ALA A 613 9.22 -12.33 -41.16
CA ALA A 613 7.79 -12.63 -41.08
C ALA A 613 7.09 -12.43 -42.45
N ASP A 614 6.00 -13.16 -42.64
CA ASP A 614 5.10 -13.06 -43.80
C ASP A 614 3.78 -12.39 -43.40
N GLU A 615 3.23 -11.58 -44.32
CA GLU A 615 1.93 -10.94 -44.15
C GLU A 615 0.79 -11.85 -44.67
N ALA A 616 -0.19 -12.15 -43.83
CA ALA A 616 -1.42 -12.81 -44.20
C ALA A 616 -2.60 -11.83 -44.23
N LYS A 617 -3.44 -11.94 -45.26
CA LYS A 617 -4.66 -11.14 -45.42
C LYS A 617 -5.83 -11.81 -44.68
N ILE A 618 -6.72 -11.03 -44.08
CA ILE A 618 -7.95 -11.53 -43.43
C ILE A 618 -9.11 -11.48 -44.43
N GLU A 619 -9.95 -12.52 -44.46
CA GLU A 619 -11.04 -12.67 -45.45
C GLU A 619 -12.17 -11.63 -45.30
N SER A 620 -12.32 -10.99 -44.14
CA SER A 620 -13.46 -10.13 -43.81
C SER A 620 -13.05 -8.74 -43.32
N GLY A 621 -12.84 -7.80 -44.25
CA GLY A 621 -12.88 -6.38 -43.90
C GLY A 621 -12.18 -5.45 -44.87
N LYS A 622 -12.94 -4.56 -45.52
CA LYS A 622 -12.48 -3.49 -46.42
C LYS A 622 -11.52 -2.44 -45.79
N ASN A 623 -11.02 -2.64 -44.56
CA ASN A 623 -10.04 -1.78 -43.89
C ASN A 623 -9.12 -2.54 -42.90
N GLY A 624 -8.99 -3.87 -43.00
CA GLY A 624 -8.14 -4.65 -42.10
C GLY A 624 -6.70 -4.72 -42.59
N GLY A 625 -5.77 -4.00 -41.95
CA GLY A 625 -4.34 -4.15 -42.21
C GLY A 625 -3.87 -5.60 -42.02
N GLY A 626 -2.87 -6.05 -42.81
CA GLY A 626 -2.41 -7.43 -42.79
C GLY A 626 -1.83 -7.86 -41.44
N ARG A 627 -1.87 -9.18 -41.22
CA ARG A 627 -1.45 -9.84 -39.99
C ARG A 627 -0.13 -10.55 -40.23
N TRP A 628 0.85 -10.32 -39.37
CA TRP A 628 2.20 -10.83 -39.60
C TRP A 628 2.48 -12.08 -38.76
N TYR A 629 3.14 -13.06 -39.39
CA TYR A 629 3.49 -14.35 -38.81
C TYR A 629 4.93 -14.70 -39.15
N LEU A 630 5.68 -15.32 -38.23
CA LEU A 630 7.06 -15.74 -38.52
C LEU A 630 7.11 -16.72 -39.69
N LYS A 631 8.11 -16.55 -40.57
CA LYS A 631 8.39 -17.48 -41.67
C LYS A 631 8.63 -18.89 -41.17
N GLU A 632 8.34 -19.90 -42.00
CA GLU A 632 8.52 -21.30 -41.60
C GLU A 632 9.99 -21.62 -41.28
N THR A 633 10.94 -21.00 -41.98
CA THR A 633 12.38 -21.11 -41.71
C THR A 633 12.74 -20.58 -40.32
N GLU A 634 12.13 -19.48 -39.88
CA GLU A 634 12.37 -18.83 -38.59
C GLU A 634 11.74 -19.60 -37.41
N LEU A 635 10.72 -20.44 -37.65
CA LEU A 635 10.14 -21.32 -36.61
C LEU A 635 11.09 -22.47 -36.21
N VAL A 636 12.06 -22.78 -37.08
CA VAL A 636 13.05 -23.85 -36.92
C VAL A 636 14.40 -23.30 -36.46
N VAL A 637 14.65 -21.99 -36.56
CA VAL A 637 15.85 -21.35 -36.02
C VAL A 637 15.87 -21.51 -34.49
N ALA A 638 16.57 -22.55 -34.07
CA ALA A 638 16.90 -22.82 -32.69
C ALA A 638 18.17 -22.04 -32.35
N ASP A 639 18.07 -21.04 -31.49
CA ASP A 639 19.24 -20.59 -30.77
C ASP A 639 19.71 -21.75 -29.87
N ALA A 640 20.83 -22.37 -30.24
CA ALA A 640 21.38 -23.52 -29.55
C ALA A 640 21.69 -23.22 -28.08
N ALA A 641 22.02 -21.97 -27.75
CA ALA A 641 22.25 -21.53 -26.37
C ALA A 641 20.94 -21.47 -25.58
N GLU A 642 19.85 -21.06 -26.22
CA GLU A 642 18.53 -20.96 -25.60
C GLU A 642 17.91 -22.33 -25.31
N ASN A 643 18.01 -23.25 -26.28
CA ASN A 643 17.57 -24.63 -26.06
C ASN A 643 18.36 -25.31 -24.94
N ALA A 644 19.66 -25.04 -24.84
CA ALA A 644 20.48 -25.57 -23.75
C ALA A 644 20.02 -25.07 -22.37
N ARG A 645 19.52 -23.82 -22.27
CA ARG A 645 18.93 -23.29 -21.05
C ARG A 645 17.61 -23.95 -20.71
N GLU A 646 16.73 -24.13 -21.70
CA GLU A 646 15.46 -24.86 -21.50
C GLU A 646 15.71 -26.32 -21.09
N ASP A 647 16.64 -27.02 -21.76
CA ASP A 647 17.03 -28.40 -21.43
C ASP A 647 17.55 -28.48 -19.98
N SER A 648 18.42 -27.55 -19.56
CA SER A 648 18.96 -27.50 -18.19
C SER A 648 17.87 -27.18 -17.15
N ALA A 649 16.93 -26.30 -17.49
CA ALA A 649 15.80 -25.96 -16.64
C ALA A 649 14.86 -27.16 -16.46
N ALA A 650 14.56 -27.87 -17.55
CA ALA A 650 13.72 -29.05 -17.56
C ALA A 650 14.36 -30.22 -16.79
N GLU A 651 15.66 -30.43 -16.89
CA GLU A 651 16.36 -31.48 -16.12
C GLU A 651 16.14 -31.29 -14.61
N LYS A 652 16.31 -30.06 -14.11
CA LYS A 652 16.11 -29.72 -12.69
C LYS A 652 14.67 -29.90 -12.24
N LEU A 653 13.71 -29.47 -13.06
CA LEU A 653 12.29 -29.68 -12.79
C LEU A 653 11.92 -31.16 -12.79
N GLY A 654 12.54 -31.96 -13.67
CA GLY A 654 12.36 -33.40 -13.71
C GLY A 654 12.85 -34.10 -12.43
N VAL A 655 14.02 -33.69 -11.91
CA VAL A 655 14.53 -34.17 -10.62
C VAL A 655 13.55 -33.85 -9.48
N PHE A 656 12.99 -32.65 -9.48
CA PHE A 656 12.00 -32.24 -8.48
C PHE A 656 10.69 -33.03 -8.57
N ILE A 657 10.12 -33.19 -9.78
CA ILE A 657 8.92 -34.00 -10.00
C ILE A 657 9.13 -35.42 -9.49
N LYS A 658 10.26 -36.04 -9.82
CA LYS A 658 10.62 -37.39 -9.34
C LYS A 658 10.71 -37.44 -7.82
N GLY A 659 11.33 -36.44 -7.19
CA GLY A 659 11.46 -36.35 -5.74
C GLY A 659 10.13 -36.11 -5.02
N PHE A 660 9.24 -35.30 -5.60
CA PHE A 660 7.92 -34.99 -5.08
C PHE A 660 7.02 -36.23 -5.09
N LEU A 661 6.94 -36.93 -6.22
CA LEU A 661 6.10 -38.13 -6.37
C LEU A 661 6.57 -39.29 -5.48
N LYS A 662 7.87 -39.37 -5.16
CA LYS A 662 8.40 -40.36 -4.21
C LYS A 662 7.93 -40.11 -2.76
N LYS A 663 7.67 -38.85 -2.40
CA LYS A 663 7.21 -38.44 -1.06
C LYS A 663 5.69 -38.44 -0.92
N ASN A 664 4.97 -38.28 -2.02
CA ASN A 664 3.51 -38.23 -2.07
C ASN A 664 2.97 -39.43 -2.86
N LEU A 665 2.99 -40.61 -2.23
CA LEU A 665 2.54 -41.87 -2.82
C LEU A 665 1.01 -41.84 -3.02
N GLY A 666 0.58 -41.56 -4.25
CA GLY A 666 -0.83 -41.44 -4.63
C GLY A 666 -1.09 -40.30 -5.64
N ASP A 667 -0.17 -39.35 -5.75
CA ASP A 667 -0.25 -38.28 -6.73
C ASP A 667 0.26 -38.75 -8.10
N GLU A 668 -0.45 -38.37 -9.17
CA GLU A 668 -0.05 -38.69 -10.55
C GLU A 668 0.85 -37.62 -11.19
N GLY A 669 1.00 -36.46 -10.55
CA GLY A 669 1.81 -35.33 -11.04
C GLY A 669 1.88 -34.17 -10.04
N VAL A 670 2.71 -33.17 -10.33
CA VAL A 670 2.98 -31.99 -9.48
C VAL A 670 2.19 -30.76 -9.97
N HIS A 671 1.62 -29.99 -9.06
CA HIS A 671 0.86 -28.80 -9.43
C HIS A 671 1.77 -27.68 -10.00
N TYR A 672 1.24 -26.85 -10.91
CA TYR A 672 2.01 -25.79 -11.56
C TYR A 672 2.62 -24.79 -10.55
N SER A 673 1.92 -24.47 -9.46
CA SER A 673 2.43 -23.58 -8.41
C SER A 673 3.74 -24.10 -7.82
N ASP A 674 3.82 -25.40 -7.55
CA ASP A 674 4.95 -26.01 -6.85
C ASP A 674 6.14 -26.17 -7.81
N LEU A 675 5.86 -26.42 -9.10
CA LEU A 675 6.86 -26.39 -10.17
C LEU A 675 7.38 -24.99 -10.42
N PHE A 676 6.51 -23.98 -10.41
CA PHE A 676 6.88 -22.59 -10.60
C PHE A 676 7.71 -22.07 -9.43
N GLU A 677 7.32 -22.44 -8.20
CA GLU A 677 8.10 -22.17 -7.01
C GLU A 677 9.48 -22.84 -7.11
N HIS A 678 9.55 -24.13 -7.41
CA HIS A 678 10.84 -24.82 -7.60
C HIS A 678 11.68 -24.23 -8.73
N TYR A 679 11.05 -23.91 -9.87
CA TYR A 679 11.70 -23.29 -11.04
C TYR A 679 12.36 -21.96 -10.67
N ILE A 680 11.68 -21.11 -9.89
CA ILE A 680 12.21 -19.81 -9.47
C ILE A 680 13.51 -19.94 -8.68
N TYR A 681 13.63 -20.98 -7.84
CA TYR A 681 14.76 -21.17 -6.93
C TYR A 681 15.86 -22.08 -7.49
N ALA A 682 15.53 -23.13 -8.24
CA ALA A 682 16.49 -24.12 -8.70
C ALA A 682 17.14 -23.77 -10.06
N VAL A 683 16.44 -23.02 -10.92
CA VAL A 683 16.93 -22.64 -12.26
C VAL A 683 17.54 -21.25 -12.22
N LYS A 684 18.88 -21.21 -12.25
CA LYS A 684 19.68 -19.96 -12.19
C LYS A 684 19.77 -19.25 -13.53
N ASP A 685 20.10 -19.99 -14.60
CA ASP A 685 20.10 -19.49 -15.98
C ASP A 685 18.75 -19.83 -16.60
N LYS A 686 17.87 -18.82 -16.70
CA LYS A 686 16.47 -19.03 -17.09
C LYS A 686 16.32 -18.87 -18.60
N PRO A 687 15.58 -19.77 -19.27
CA PRO A 687 15.19 -19.53 -20.65
C PRO A 687 14.31 -18.29 -20.78
N ARG A 688 14.39 -17.66 -21.95
CA ARG A 688 13.60 -16.52 -22.43
C ARG A 688 12.11 -16.84 -22.45
N ARG A 689 11.72 -18.07 -22.83
CA ARG A 689 10.32 -18.53 -22.79
C ARG A 689 9.84 -18.73 -21.36
N GLN A 690 8.60 -18.33 -21.09
CA GLN A 690 8.05 -18.47 -19.74
C GLN A 690 7.85 -19.95 -19.40
N LEU A 691 7.88 -20.28 -18.09
CA LEU A 691 7.72 -21.67 -17.62
C LEU A 691 6.46 -22.33 -18.19
N ALA A 692 5.33 -21.63 -18.18
CA ALA A 692 4.07 -22.12 -18.75
C ALA A 692 4.15 -22.45 -20.25
N GLU A 693 5.05 -21.81 -20.98
CA GLU A 693 5.19 -21.96 -22.43
C GLU A 693 6.09 -23.12 -22.83
N PHE A 694 7.14 -23.42 -22.06
CA PHE A 694 8.05 -24.53 -22.37
C PHE A 694 7.75 -25.80 -21.56
N LEU A 695 7.07 -25.76 -20.41
CA LEU A 695 6.62 -26.98 -19.70
C LEU A 695 5.96 -28.04 -20.61
N PRO A 696 5.06 -27.67 -21.54
CA PRO A 696 4.44 -28.62 -22.46
C PRO A 696 5.43 -29.30 -23.41
N ASP A 697 6.62 -28.73 -23.62
CA ASP A 697 7.63 -29.29 -24.52
C ASP A 697 8.47 -30.39 -23.83
N TYR A 698 8.50 -30.40 -22.49
CA TYR A 698 9.34 -31.31 -21.70
C TYR A 698 8.55 -32.30 -20.85
N PHE A 699 7.33 -31.96 -20.44
CA PHE A 699 6.53 -32.75 -19.52
C PHE A 699 5.13 -33.05 -20.05
N TYR A 700 4.43 -33.96 -19.38
CA TYR A 700 3.06 -34.34 -19.71
C TYR A 700 2.10 -33.81 -18.64
N LYS A 701 0.96 -33.29 -19.07
CA LYS A 701 -0.11 -32.85 -18.18
C LYS A 701 -1.04 -34.03 -17.90
N THR A 702 -1.38 -34.26 -16.63
CA THR A 702 -2.29 -35.32 -16.19
C THR A 702 -3.75 -34.89 -16.32
N ASP A 703 -4.66 -35.86 -16.17
CA ASP A 703 -6.11 -35.61 -16.15
C ASP A 703 -6.57 -34.78 -14.93
N GLN A 704 -5.71 -34.59 -13.93
CA GLN A 704 -5.93 -33.72 -12.76
C GLN A 704 -5.34 -32.31 -12.97
N GLY A 705 -4.77 -32.02 -14.14
CA GLY A 705 -4.15 -30.72 -14.45
C GLY A 705 -2.76 -30.51 -13.83
N THR A 706 -2.18 -31.55 -13.24
CA THR A 706 -0.80 -31.56 -12.70
C THR A 706 0.21 -32.04 -13.75
N TRP A 707 1.51 -31.91 -13.51
CA TRP A 707 2.56 -32.27 -14.47
C TRP A 707 3.37 -33.48 -14.02
N ARG A 708 3.64 -34.39 -14.95
CA ARG A 708 4.43 -35.60 -14.72
C ARG A 708 5.58 -35.76 -15.71
N LEU A 709 6.53 -36.59 -15.32
CA LEU A 709 7.59 -37.07 -16.20
C LEU A 709 7.03 -37.99 -17.30
N PRO A 710 7.75 -38.15 -18.43
CA PRO A 710 7.50 -39.22 -19.38
C PRO A 710 7.50 -40.59 -18.67
N ALA A 711 6.51 -41.43 -19.01
CA ALA A 711 6.30 -42.74 -18.39
C ALA A 711 7.05 -43.88 -19.10
N SER A 712 7.50 -43.67 -20.34
CA SER A 712 8.23 -44.64 -21.16
C SER A 712 9.28 -43.96 -22.04
N GLU A 713 10.25 -44.75 -22.54
CA GLU A 713 11.25 -44.27 -23.52
C GLU A 713 10.58 -43.76 -24.81
N GLU A 714 9.42 -44.30 -25.17
CA GLU A 714 8.62 -43.86 -26.32
C GLU A 714 8.03 -42.45 -26.09
N GLU A 715 7.52 -42.14 -24.89
CA GLU A 715 7.04 -40.80 -24.54
C GLU A 715 8.20 -39.78 -24.52
N GLU A 716 9.36 -40.17 -24.00
CA GLU A 716 10.55 -39.31 -23.96
C GLU A 716 11.06 -38.99 -25.36
N LYS A 717 11.15 -40.00 -26.24
CA LYS A 717 11.51 -39.84 -27.64
C LYS A 717 10.51 -38.94 -28.37
N ALA A 718 9.21 -39.11 -28.14
CA ALA A 718 8.18 -38.28 -28.76
C ALA A 718 8.28 -36.78 -28.38
N LYS A 719 8.55 -36.46 -27.11
CA LYS A 719 8.78 -35.06 -26.69
C LYS A 719 10.03 -34.48 -27.33
N ARG A 720 11.13 -35.25 -27.38
CA ARG A 720 12.38 -34.80 -28.01
C ARG A 720 12.21 -34.52 -29.50
N GLU A 721 11.54 -35.41 -30.23
CA GLU A 721 11.26 -35.22 -31.66
C GLU A 721 10.32 -34.03 -31.91
N ALA A 722 9.30 -33.83 -31.08
CA ALA A 722 8.41 -32.68 -31.17
C ALA A 722 9.14 -31.33 -30.94
N ARG A 723 10.10 -31.29 -30.01
CA ARG A 723 10.95 -30.10 -29.78
C ARG A 723 11.86 -29.79 -30.96
N VAL A 724 12.57 -30.80 -31.47
CA VAL A 724 13.49 -30.66 -32.61
C VAL A 724 12.73 -30.19 -33.87
N LYS A 725 11.50 -30.68 -34.07
CA LYS A 725 10.65 -30.28 -35.20
C LYS A 725 9.91 -28.95 -34.98
N GLY A 726 10.05 -28.31 -33.80
CA GLY A 726 9.36 -27.06 -33.46
C GLY A 726 7.83 -27.17 -33.45
N LEU A 727 7.30 -28.36 -33.12
CA LEU A 727 5.89 -28.72 -33.31
C LEU A 727 4.93 -27.76 -32.59
N GLY A 728 5.22 -27.40 -31.33
CA GLY A 728 4.40 -26.45 -30.56
C GLY A 728 4.33 -25.05 -31.16
N ARG A 729 5.43 -24.58 -31.78
CA ARG A 729 5.49 -23.28 -32.46
C ARG A 729 4.65 -23.27 -33.75
N ARG A 730 4.71 -24.36 -34.52
CA ARG A 730 3.91 -24.56 -35.74
C ARG A 730 2.42 -24.61 -35.43
N VAL A 731 2.04 -25.35 -34.38
CA VAL A 731 0.66 -25.42 -33.87
C VAL A 731 0.15 -24.05 -33.41
N LYS A 732 0.94 -23.32 -32.60
CA LYS A 732 0.57 -21.97 -32.12
C LYS A 732 0.36 -20.99 -33.27
N ARG A 733 1.22 -21.02 -34.29
CA ARG A 733 1.10 -20.20 -35.50
C ARG A 733 -0.19 -20.54 -36.28
N TYR A 734 -0.44 -21.81 -36.57
CA TYR A 734 -1.60 -22.24 -37.34
C TYR A 734 -2.92 -21.92 -36.64
N ILE A 735 -2.97 -22.09 -35.31
CA ILE A 735 -4.14 -21.72 -34.51
C ILE A 735 -4.42 -20.22 -34.58
N ALA A 736 -3.38 -19.38 -34.44
CA ALA A 736 -3.55 -17.94 -34.55
C ALA A 736 -4.08 -17.54 -35.93
N GLN A 737 -3.63 -18.21 -37.01
CA GLN A 737 -4.18 -18.00 -38.36
C GLN A 737 -5.68 -18.38 -38.44
N LEU A 738 -6.08 -19.51 -37.85
CA LEU A 738 -7.48 -19.97 -37.81
C LEU A 738 -8.39 -19.04 -37.00
N GLU A 739 -7.96 -18.60 -35.82
CA GLU A 739 -8.74 -17.72 -34.95
C GLU A 739 -8.97 -16.33 -35.56
N GLN A 740 -7.98 -15.85 -36.32
CA GLN A 740 -8.02 -14.53 -36.96
C GLN A 740 -8.64 -14.57 -38.36
N GLY A 741 -9.04 -15.73 -38.88
CA GLY A 741 -9.57 -15.88 -40.23
C GLY A 741 -8.59 -15.45 -41.31
N ALA A 742 -7.29 -15.70 -41.09
CA ALA A 742 -6.24 -15.40 -42.04
C ALA A 742 -6.29 -16.38 -43.22
N VAL A 743 -6.03 -15.90 -44.44
CA VAL A 743 -5.87 -16.77 -45.62
C VAL A 743 -4.60 -17.59 -45.43
N ILE A 744 -4.75 -18.91 -45.26
CA ILE A 744 -3.64 -19.85 -45.06
C ILE A 744 -3.25 -20.47 -46.41
N PRO A 745 -2.01 -20.26 -46.90
CA PRO A 745 -1.51 -20.88 -48.13
C PRO A 745 -1.53 -22.42 -48.07
N ASP A 746 -1.77 -23.09 -49.20
CA ASP A 746 -1.90 -24.56 -49.24
C ASP A 746 -0.65 -25.31 -48.75
N HIS A 747 0.55 -24.75 -48.98
CA HIS A 747 1.80 -25.35 -48.52
C HIS A 747 2.02 -25.21 -46.99
N GLU A 748 1.30 -24.31 -46.31
CA GLU A 748 1.35 -24.14 -44.85
C GLU A 748 0.28 -24.96 -44.14
N ARG A 749 -0.68 -25.53 -44.87
CA ARG A 749 -1.73 -26.37 -44.30
C ARG A 749 -1.15 -27.75 -43.97
N PRO A 750 -1.30 -28.24 -42.73
CA PRO A 750 -0.93 -29.60 -42.41
C PRO A 750 -1.82 -30.57 -43.20
N ASN A 751 -1.25 -31.66 -43.71
CA ASN A 751 -2.05 -32.77 -44.23
C ASN A 751 -2.80 -33.48 -43.09
N ASP A 752 -3.78 -34.31 -43.41
CA ASP A 752 -4.66 -34.93 -42.41
C ASP A 752 -3.90 -35.77 -41.38
N ALA A 753 -2.84 -36.48 -41.79
CA ALA A 753 -1.98 -37.24 -40.87
C ALA A 753 -1.18 -36.34 -39.91
N THR A 754 -0.72 -35.19 -40.39
CA THR A 754 0.01 -34.20 -39.58
C THR A 754 -0.95 -33.48 -38.63
N LEU A 755 -2.16 -33.15 -39.09
CA LEU A 755 -3.18 -32.50 -38.26
C LEU A 755 -3.66 -33.44 -37.15
N ALA A 756 -3.83 -34.73 -37.45
CA ALA A 756 -4.06 -35.79 -36.47
C ALA A 756 -2.95 -35.84 -35.40
N GLU A 757 -1.68 -35.75 -35.81
CA GLU A 757 -0.54 -35.69 -34.89
C GLU A 757 -0.55 -34.41 -34.02
N TRP A 758 -0.95 -33.27 -34.58
CA TRP A 758 -1.04 -31.99 -33.85
C TRP A 758 -2.13 -32.00 -32.78
N ILE A 759 -3.30 -32.58 -33.09
CA ILE A 759 -4.39 -32.77 -32.12
C ILE A 759 -3.91 -33.65 -30.96
N ARG A 760 -3.24 -34.76 -31.28
CA ARG A 760 -2.63 -35.66 -30.28
C ARG A 760 -1.57 -34.95 -29.45
N HIS A 761 -0.74 -34.10 -30.06
CA HIS A 761 0.26 -33.30 -29.37
C HIS A 761 -0.40 -32.32 -28.39
N CYS A 762 -1.43 -31.58 -28.82
CA CYS A 762 -2.19 -30.66 -27.96
C CYS A 762 -2.77 -31.37 -26.74
N LYS A 763 -3.37 -32.56 -26.91
CA LYS A 763 -3.86 -33.38 -25.79
C LYS A 763 -2.72 -33.69 -24.80
N ARG A 764 -1.61 -34.23 -25.29
CA ARG A 764 -0.43 -34.62 -24.48
C ARG A 764 0.24 -33.42 -23.79
N ALA A 765 0.15 -32.25 -24.40
CA ALA A 765 0.66 -30.98 -23.90
C ALA A 765 -0.29 -30.27 -22.91
N GLY A 766 -1.54 -30.75 -22.78
CA GLY A 766 -2.56 -30.11 -21.95
C GLY A 766 -3.13 -28.82 -22.56
N LEU A 767 -2.95 -28.64 -23.87
CA LEU A 767 -3.45 -27.54 -24.70
C LEU A 767 -4.82 -27.94 -25.28
N TYR A 768 -5.78 -28.21 -24.39
CA TYR A 768 -7.05 -28.85 -24.76
C TYR A 768 -7.93 -27.96 -25.65
N GLU A 769 -7.91 -26.64 -25.43
CA GLU A 769 -8.64 -25.67 -26.27
C GLU A 769 -8.08 -25.64 -27.69
N GLN A 770 -6.76 -25.65 -27.80
CA GLN A 770 -6.02 -25.72 -29.06
C GLN A 770 -6.30 -27.03 -29.81
N GLY A 771 -6.28 -28.17 -29.11
CA GLY A 771 -6.60 -29.48 -29.69
C GLY A 771 -8.03 -29.57 -30.21
N LYS A 772 -8.99 -29.00 -29.47
CA LYS A 772 -10.39 -28.89 -29.88
C LYS A 772 -10.53 -28.03 -31.14
N LEU A 773 -9.89 -26.86 -31.15
CA LEU A 773 -9.94 -25.92 -32.27
C LEU A 773 -9.34 -26.52 -33.55
N LEU A 774 -8.22 -27.25 -33.45
CA LEU A 774 -7.61 -27.93 -34.59
C LEU A 774 -8.53 -29.00 -35.19
N TYR A 775 -9.26 -29.75 -34.37
CA TYR A 775 -10.22 -30.73 -34.87
C TYR A 775 -11.42 -30.06 -35.56
N GLU A 776 -12.01 -29.04 -34.92
CA GLU A 776 -13.23 -28.39 -35.42
C GLU A 776 -13.00 -27.46 -36.63
N LYS A 777 -11.83 -26.81 -36.70
CA LYS A 777 -11.54 -25.76 -37.69
C LYS A 777 -10.26 -25.98 -38.48
N GLY A 778 -9.46 -26.99 -38.17
CA GLY A 778 -8.17 -27.23 -38.81
C GLY A 778 -8.26 -27.84 -40.21
N GLY A 779 -9.45 -28.29 -40.64
CA GLY A 779 -9.71 -28.80 -41.98
C GLY A 779 -9.46 -30.30 -42.16
N LEU A 780 -9.55 -31.08 -41.09
CA LEU A 780 -9.34 -32.54 -41.11
C LEU A 780 -10.40 -33.25 -41.97
N ASN A 781 -9.97 -34.06 -42.93
CA ASN A 781 -10.83 -34.94 -43.73
C ASN A 781 -10.71 -36.40 -43.28
N SER A 782 -11.83 -36.99 -42.85
CA SER A 782 -11.89 -38.38 -42.37
C SER A 782 -11.53 -39.42 -43.42
N ASP A 783 -11.77 -39.13 -44.71
CA ASP A 783 -11.58 -40.10 -45.79
C ASP A 783 -10.10 -40.31 -46.16
N ASN A 784 -9.22 -39.41 -45.71
CA ASN A 784 -7.78 -39.44 -45.98
C ASN A 784 -6.97 -40.15 -44.87
N LEU A 785 -7.62 -40.65 -43.83
CA LEU A 785 -6.99 -41.37 -42.72
C LEU A 785 -7.45 -42.83 -42.68
N PRO A 786 -6.56 -43.79 -42.37
CA PRO A 786 -6.98 -45.17 -42.05
C PRO A 786 -8.01 -45.17 -40.90
N GLU A 787 -8.97 -46.09 -40.92
CA GLU A 787 -10.04 -46.16 -39.90
C GLU A 787 -9.49 -46.14 -38.47
N GLU A 788 -8.41 -46.89 -38.21
CA GLU A 788 -7.73 -46.92 -36.91
C GLU A 788 -7.14 -45.55 -36.52
N ALA A 789 -6.57 -44.80 -37.47
CA ALA A 789 -6.03 -43.46 -37.22
C ALA A 789 -7.16 -42.45 -36.92
N MET A 790 -8.30 -42.56 -37.61
CA MET A 790 -9.45 -41.70 -37.38
C MET A 790 -10.08 -41.93 -35.99
N VAL A 791 -10.22 -43.19 -35.56
CA VAL A 791 -10.69 -43.54 -34.21
C VAL A 791 -9.80 -42.91 -33.14
N ASN A 792 -8.47 -43.01 -33.30
CA ASN A 792 -7.53 -42.43 -32.35
C ASN A 792 -7.63 -40.89 -32.27
N VAL A 793 -7.85 -40.20 -33.38
CA VAL A 793 -7.98 -38.73 -33.41
C VAL A 793 -9.29 -38.28 -32.77
N GLU A 794 -10.38 -39.02 -32.99
CA GLU A 794 -11.66 -38.77 -32.32
C GLU A 794 -11.51 -38.95 -30.81
N GLU A 795 -10.84 -40.00 -30.34
CA GLU A 795 -10.55 -40.19 -28.91
C GLU A 795 -9.72 -39.03 -28.34
N ASP A 796 -8.68 -38.59 -29.05
CA ASP A 796 -7.84 -37.46 -28.64
C ASP A 796 -8.67 -36.15 -28.53
N TYR A 797 -9.60 -35.91 -29.46
CA TYR A 797 -10.54 -34.79 -29.43
C TYR A 797 -11.53 -34.87 -28.25
N GLN A 798 -12.13 -36.04 -28.01
CA GLN A 798 -13.08 -36.24 -26.92
C GLN A 798 -12.44 -36.01 -25.54
N VAL A 799 -11.16 -36.37 -25.38
CA VAL A 799 -10.39 -36.05 -24.17
C VAL A 799 -10.23 -34.53 -24.01
N CYS A 800 -9.85 -33.82 -25.09
CA CYS A 800 -9.73 -32.36 -25.06
C CYS A 800 -11.04 -31.68 -24.66
N ALA A 801 -12.17 -32.08 -25.27
CA ALA A 801 -13.49 -31.53 -24.97
C ALA A 801 -13.92 -31.80 -23.50
N ARG A 802 -13.68 -33.01 -22.99
CA ARG A 802 -14.01 -33.40 -21.61
C ARG A 802 -13.24 -32.60 -20.57
N MET A 803 -11.95 -32.35 -20.82
CA MET A 803 -11.08 -31.59 -19.90
C MET A 803 -11.48 -30.11 -19.80
N LEU A 804 -11.91 -29.51 -20.92
CA LEU A 804 -12.45 -28.14 -20.93
C LEU A 804 -13.75 -28.03 -20.12
N ALA A 805 -14.65 -29.01 -20.24
CA ALA A 805 -15.90 -29.04 -19.49
C ALA A 805 -15.70 -29.16 -17.96
N ARG A 806 -14.70 -29.95 -17.51
CA ARG A 806 -14.33 -30.05 -16.08
C ARG A 806 -13.83 -28.72 -15.51
N THR A 807 -12.99 -28.01 -16.27
CA THR A 807 -12.41 -26.72 -15.87
C THR A 807 -13.50 -25.64 -15.69
N GLN A 808 -14.55 -25.66 -16.51
CA GLN A 808 -15.70 -24.75 -16.39
C GLN A 808 -16.62 -25.11 -15.19
N ALA A 809 -16.77 -26.39 -14.88
CA ALA A 809 -17.57 -26.86 -13.73
C ALA A 809 -16.95 -26.45 -12.38
N ASP A 810 -15.63 -26.56 -12.22
CA ASP A 810 -14.92 -26.16 -10.98
C ASP A 810 -14.91 -24.63 -10.75
N GLY A 811 -14.95 -23.84 -11.82
CA GLY A 811 -15.15 -22.39 -11.75
C GLY A 811 -16.55 -22.00 -11.22
N SER A 812 -17.58 -22.77 -11.60
CA SER A 812 -18.97 -22.54 -11.18
C SER A 812 -19.29 -23.03 -9.75
N ALA A 813 -18.56 -24.04 -9.26
CA ALA A 813 -18.71 -24.56 -7.91
C ALA A 813 -18.18 -23.59 -6.83
N LYS A 814 -17.18 -22.76 -7.16
CA LYS A 814 -16.66 -21.70 -6.28
C LYS A 814 -17.60 -20.50 -6.15
N THR A 815 -18.45 -20.23 -7.14
CA THR A 815 -19.48 -19.17 -7.08
C THR A 815 -20.74 -19.60 -6.33
N ARG A 816 -21.04 -20.90 -6.23
CA ARG A 816 -22.26 -21.41 -5.54
C ARG A 816 -22.13 -21.64 -4.03
N LYS A 817 -20.93 -21.55 -3.43
CA LYS A 817 -20.71 -21.68 -1.97
C LYS A 817 -20.65 -20.34 -1.21
N LYS A 818 -21.01 -19.22 -1.85
CA LYS A 818 -21.24 -17.92 -1.19
C LYS A 818 -22.63 -17.37 -1.52
N GLY A 819 -23.65 -18.20 -1.32
CA GLY A 819 -25.04 -17.79 -1.18
C GLY A 819 -25.41 -17.72 0.28
#